data_AF-A0A3D4JHH2-F1
#
_entry.id   AF-A0A3D4JHH2-F1
#
_cell.length_a   1.000
_cell.length_b   1.000
_cell.length_c   1.000
_cell.angle_alpha   90.00
_cell.angle_beta   90.00
_cell.angle_gamma   90.00
#
_symmetry.space_group_name_H-M   'P 1'
#
loop_
_entity.id
_entity.type
_entity.pdbx_description
1 polymer ?
#
loop_
_entity_poly.entity_id
_entity_poly.type
_entity_poly.pdbx_seq_one_letter_code
_entity_poly.pdbx_strand_id
1 'polypeptide(L)'
;MQSQPYITGFKPADSGPLARFLPPLEEGVISAWLSLQTLSGNWLLDPFGFSPRLVLEAARSGYRVLVTANNPITRFLVEIFANPPPESEFIAALADLGAIKKGDERLENHLQSLYLTSCEKCNGQIQADAFLWKKGEHVPYGKIYKCTSCGDEGERPVNEEDKERAKKIAETDTLHRSRLFERVVSLKDEDRIYAEETIEHYLPRPLYALSTIINRLDSLEISKERKRALTALVLLACDGSNTLWSYPEERKRPKQLSTPNQFKENNIWKMLESGVSLFAESGSPVVCEAYPTKIPESGGILIYEGRLKDLANQVKREIPIAAVIGSVPRPNQAFWTLSALWAGWLWGKDFVEPYKIALRRRRYDWAWNATALFAMFNYLNDLLVDGVPMFGLLPEPEPSFLTSAMTAAWCAGFNLQSVAARTELDPVQIIWKSAQKPKPEKVNQEKFKNALGTFLSERGEPAKYFYVHVAGLIALSENNALKQDEDEFDEALRKTQHLFESVLKDDKNFVHYSTGENVDTGLWTITKGRGDLAPTETLSDNIEKAIVNYLQKNPNVIFLEVEEELNKQFTGLMTPSKGLIYAVLNSYAERIEGARWKLRDEDIASVRREEVKKVFASLEEIGNRLNYDSSLDDKVLTWNEKKKPIRKFYILASALVNKALENADEQTVLVIPGGRAELLTYKQERDPSLKEKMKKYKLIKYRLIRSLLEVSVLTRETFEEQITSDPVEKSTKQMMMF
;
A
#
# COMPACT_ATOMS: atom_id res chain seq x y z
N MET A 1 -7.88 -14.59 -19.85
CA MET A 1 -8.24 -13.25 -19.31
C MET A 1 -7.65 -12.14 -20.18
N GLN A 2 -8.23 -10.93 -20.21
CA GLN A 2 -7.53 -9.76 -20.80
C GLN A 2 -6.53 -9.22 -19.78
N SER A 3 -5.28 -9.02 -20.17
CA SER A 3 -4.29 -8.40 -19.28
C SER A 3 -4.39 -6.87 -19.40
N GLN A 4 -4.71 -6.20 -18.29
CA GLN A 4 -4.83 -4.74 -18.26
C GLN A 4 -3.57 -4.09 -17.68
N PRO A 5 -3.23 -2.87 -18.11
CA PRO A 5 -2.19 -2.09 -17.46
C PRO A 5 -2.60 -1.77 -16.02
N TYR A 6 -1.62 -1.80 -15.11
CA TYR A 6 -1.82 -1.24 -13.78
C TYR A 6 -1.96 0.28 -13.88
N ILE A 7 -3.02 0.83 -13.30
CA ILE A 7 -3.29 2.26 -13.32
C ILE A 7 -2.57 2.90 -12.16
N THR A 8 -1.50 3.63 -12.44
CA THR A 8 -0.74 4.34 -11.42
C THR A 8 -1.48 5.58 -10.96
N GLY A 9 -1.50 5.81 -9.66
CA GLY A 9 -1.86 7.10 -9.09
C GLY A 9 -0.69 7.78 -8.37
N PHE A 10 -1.02 8.88 -7.71
CA PHE A 10 -0.09 9.69 -6.93
C PHE A 10 -0.24 9.40 -5.46
N LYS A 11 0.89 9.36 -4.74
CA LYS A 11 0.82 9.38 -3.28
C LYS A 11 0.16 10.70 -2.88
N PRO A 12 -0.89 10.67 -2.07
CA PRO A 12 -1.56 11.89 -1.63
C PRO A 12 -0.58 12.78 -0.85
N ALA A 13 -0.69 14.10 -1.02
CA ALA A 13 0.19 15.07 -0.36
C ALA A 13 0.10 14.95 1.18
N ASP A 14 -1.12 14.78 1.68
CA ASP A 14 -1.41 14.42 3.07
C ASP A 14 -2.24 13.13 3.14
N SER A 15 -2.04 12.30 4.16
CA SER A 15 -2.78 11.04 4.31
C SER A 15 -4.25 11.24 4.74
N GLY A 16 -4.57 12.41 5.27
CA GLY A 16 -5.89 12.83 5.71
C GLY A 16 -6.22 12.40 7.15
N PRO A 17 -7.31 12.93 7.71
CA PRO A 17 -7.86 12.48 8.99
C PRO A 17 -8.28 11.02 8.91
N LEU A 18 -8.09 10.29 10.02
CA LEU A 18 -8.39 8.86 10.13
C LEU A 18 -7.66 7.98 9.10
N ALA A 19 -6.57 8.48 8.50
CA ALA A 19 -5.78 7.76 7.50
C ALA A 19 -5.42 6.34 7.94
N ARG A 20 -5.11 6.15 9.23
CA ARG A 20 -4.74 4.85 9.82
C ARG A 20 -5.82 3.77 9.71
N PHE A 21 -7.07 4.15 9.42
CA PHE A 21 -8.20 3.25 9.23
C PHE A 21 -8.74 3.23 7.79
N LEU A 22 -8.76 4.39 7.13
CA LEU A 22 -9.26 4.50 5.76
C LEU A 22 -8.30 3.84 4.75
N PRO A 23 -8.79 3.27 3.65
CA PRO A 23 -7.97 2.67 2.60
C PRO A 23 -6.80 3.56 2.15
N PRO A 24 -5.54 3.08 2.17
CA PRO A 24 -4.41 3.79 1.61
C PRO A 24 -4.45 3.68 0.08
N LEU A 25 -5.16 4.62 -0.56
CA LEU A 25 -5.27 4.68 -2.02
C LEU A 25 -4.42 5.80 -2.59
N GLU A 26 -3.85 5.55 -3.76
CA GLU A 26 -3.24 6.59 -4.59
C GLU A 26 -4.35 7.46 -5.22
N GLU A 27 -4.10 8.77 -5.35
CA GLU A 27 -4.99 9.71 -6.04
C GLU A 27 -4.83 9.59 -7.56
N GLY A 28 -5.88 9.84 -8.32
CA GLY A 28 -5.82 9.82 -9.79
C GLY A 28 -6.09 8.45 -10.41
N VAL A 29 -6.18 7.38 -9.61
CA VAL A 29 -6.42 6.01 -10.11
C VAL A 29 -7.83 5.87 -10.72
N ILE A 30 -8.83 6.44 -10.07
CA ILE A 30 -10.24 6.29 -10.47
C ILE A 30 -10.53 7.14 -11.70
N SER A 31 -10.08 8.39 -11.70
CA SER A 31 -10.17 9.31 -12.83
C SER A 31 -9.44 8.76 -14.06
N ALA A 32 -8.23 8.21 -13.88
CA ALA A 32 -7.51 7.54 -14.96
C ALA A 32 -8.27 6.31 -15.47
N TRP A 33 -8.78 5.45 -14.59
CA TRP A 33 -9.60 4.30 -15.00
C TRP A 33 -10.85 4.72 -15.77
N LEU A 34 -11.59 5.71 -15.27
CA LEU A 34 -12.78 6.25 -15.91
C LEU A 34 -12.49 6.90 -17.26
N SER A 35 -11.31 7.51 -17.44
CA SER A 35 -10.90 8.09 -18.73
C SER A 35 -10.70 7.04 -19.83
N LEU A 36 -10.44 5.78 -19.45
CA LEU A 36 -10.36 4.64 -20.37
C LEU A 36 -11.75 4.09 -20.73
N GLN A 37 -12.82 4.61 -20.12
CA GLN A 37 -14.20 4.22 -20.35
C GLN A 37 -14.96 5.32 -21.10
N THR A 38 -15.98 4.94 -21.86
CA THR A 38 -16.89 5.87 -22.55
C THR A 38 -18.13 6.16 -21.69
N LEU A 39 -17.92 6.70 -20.48
CA LEU A 39 -18.96 6.82 -19.43
C LEU A 39 -19.21 8.25 -18.94
N SER A 40 -18.75 9.29 -19.66
CA SER A 40 -18.81 10.68 -19.18
C SER A 40 -20.21 11.11 -18.77
N GLY A 41 -20.35 11.66 -17.55
CA GLY A 41 -21.62 12.13 -16.99
C GLY A 41 -22.57 11.02 -16.50
N ASN A 42 -22.22 9.74 -16.66
CA ASN A 42 -23.06 8.62 -16.23
C ASN A 42 -23.08 8.47 -14.70
N TRP A 43 -24.04 7.66 -14.23
CA TRP A 43 -24.13 7.26 -12.83
C TRP A 43 -23.14 6.13 -12.52
N LEU A 44 -22.35 6.36 -11.47
CA LEU A 44 -21.48 5.38 -10.84
C LEU A 44 -22.06 4.98 -9.48
N LEU A 45 -21.78 3.76 -9.05
CA LEU A 45 -22.16 3.26 -7.71
C LEU A 45 -20.91 2.90 -6.91
N ASP A 46 -20.78 3.43 -5.69
CA ASP A 46 -19.94 2.87 -4.62
C ASP A 46 -20.84 2.14 -3.60
N PRO A 47 -20.86 0.79 -3.64
CA PRO A 47 -21.72 -0.03 -2.76
C PRO A 47 -21.11 -0.23 -1.36
N PHE A 48 -19.93 0.32 -1.10
CA PHE A 48 -19.23 0.15 0.18
C PHE A 48 -19.26 1.42 1.03
N GLY A 49 -19.11 2.59 0.40
CA GLY A 49 -19.05 3.88 1.09
C GLY A 49 -17.94 3.98 2.13
N PHE A 50 -16.86 3.21 1.92
CA PHE A 50 -15.75 3.09 2.86
C PHE A 50 -14.61 4.07 2.57
N SER A 51 -14.44 4.50 1.31
CA SER A 51 -13.36 5.38 0.88
C SER A 51 -13.90 6.71 0.35
N PRO A 52 -13.87 7.80 1.15
CA PRO A 52 -14.32 9.11 0.69
C PRO A 52 -13.56 9.60 -0.55
N ARG A 53 -12.25 9.37 -0.61
CA ARG A 53 -11.38 9.83 -1.70
C ARG A 53 -11.80 9.28 -3.06
N LEU A 54 -12.14 8.00 -3.13
CA LEU A 54 -12.59 7.34 -4.34
C LEU A 54 -13.86 8.00 -4.92
N VAL A 55 -14.82 8.31 -4.05
CA VAL A 55 -16.09 8.95 -4.43
C VAL A 55 -15.86 10.39 -4.88
N LEU A 56 -15.04 11.14 -4.14
CA LEU A 56 -14.71 12.53 -4.46
C LEU A 56 -13.95 12.65 -5.77
N GLU A 57 -12.98 11.77 -6.02
CA GLU A 57 -12.21 11.76 -7.26
C GLU A 57 -13.11 11.52 -8.47
N ALA A 58 -14.00 10.52 -8.40
CA ALA A 58 -14.97 10.25 -9.45
C ALA A 58 -15.91 11.44 -9.69
N ALA A 59 -16.46 12.03 -8.63
CA ALA A 59 -17.38 13.15 -8.75
C ALA A 59 -16.70 14.42 -9.31
N ARG A 60 -15.46 14.71 -8.88
CA ARG A 60 -14.61 15.79 -9.44
C ARG A 60 -14.24 15.57 -10.91
N SER A 61 -14.27 14.32 -11.37
CA SER A 61 -14.06 13.97 -12.78
C SER A 61 -15.34 14.12 -13.63
N GLY A 62 -16.42 14.69 -13.08
CA GLY A 62 -17.66 14.98 -13.80
C GLY A 62 -18.70 13.85 -13.77
N TYR A 63 -18.56 12.88 -12.87
CA TYR A 63 -19.50 11.75 -12.75
C TYR A 63 -20.53 11.98 -11.64
N ARG A 64 -21.72 11.39 -11.81
CA ARG A 64 -22.73 11.32 -10.76
C ARG A 64 -22.49 10.05 -9.94
N VAL A 65 -22.17 10.17 -8.66
CA VAL A 65 -21.81 9.03 -7.83
C VAL A 65 -22.88 8.78 -6.78
N LEU A 66 -23.54 7.64 -6.85
CA LEU A 66 -24.39 7.12 -5.78
C LEU A 66 -23.51 6.32 -4.82
N VAL A 67 -23.51 6.67 -3.54
CA VAL A 67 -22.74 5.97 -2.52
C VAL A 67 -23.64 5.45 -1.41
N THR A 68 -23.48 4.19 -1.02
CA THR A 68 -24.15 3.65 0.16
C THR A 68 -23.26 3.88 1.39
N ALA A 69 -23.58 4.88 2.20
CA ALA A 69 -22.82 5.23 3.38
C ALA A 69 -23.56 4.76 4.64
N ASN A 70 -23.33 3.50 5.03
CA ASN A 70 -23.90 3.00 6.28
C ASN A 70 -23.19 3.64 7.49
N ASN A 71 -21.88 3.92 7.43
CA ASN A 71 -21.11 4.41 8.58
C ASN A 71 -21.25 5.93 8.73
N PRO A 72 -21.82 6.44 9.84
CA PRO A 72 -21.96 7.88 10.06
C PRO A 72 -20.64 8.64 9.95
N ILE A 73 -19.53 8.00 10.33
CA ILE A 73 -18.20 8.60 10.25
C ILE A 73 -17.76 8.73 8.79
N THR A 74 -17.84 7.66 7.98
CA THR A 74 -17.44 7.76 6.56
C THR A 74 -18.39 8.65 5.77
N ARG A 75 -19.68 8.64 6.09
CA ARG A 75 -20.68 9.58 5.56
C ARG A 75 -20.25 11.03 5.82
N PHE A 76 -20.00 11.37 7.07
CA PHE A 76 -19.59 12.71 7.47
C PHE A 76 -18.27 13.12 6.78
N LEU A 77 -17.32 12.18 6.62
CA LEU A 77 -16.09 12.45 5.87
C LEU A 77 -16.36 12.75 4.39
N VAL A 78 -17.28 12.03 3.73
CA VAL A 78 -17.69 12.35 2.36
C VAL A 78 -18.32 13.74 2.29
N GLU A 79 -19.26 14.04 3.19
CA GLU A 79 -19.94 15.35 3.26
C GLU A 79 -18.94 16.50 3.47
N ILE A 80 -18.02 16.35 4.42
CA ILE A 80 -17.08 17.43 4.74
C ILE A 80 -16.08 17.68 3.63
N PHE A 81 -15.54 16.63 3.00
CA PHE A 81 -14.59 16.77 1.91
C PHE A 81 -15.23 17.11 0.57
N ALA A 82 -16.53 16.85 0.40
CA ALA A 82 -17.24 17.28 -0.80
C ALA A 82 -17.37 18.81 -0.84
N ASN A 83 -17.52 19.47 0.31
CA ASN A 83 -17.65 20.92 0.36
C ASN A 83 -16.86 21.54 1.52
N PRO A 84 -15.52 21.42 1.57
CA PRO A 84 -14.75 21.77 2.76
C PRO A 84 -14.99 23.21 3.24
N PRO A 85 -15.21 23.44 4.55
CA PRO A 85 -15.23 24.79 5.08
C PRO A 85 -13.89 25.47 4.80
N PRO A 86 -13.86 26.79 4.50
CA PRO A 86 -12.61 27.50 4.35
C PRO A 86 -11.83 27.49 5.67
N GLU A 87 -10.50 27.57 5.60
CA GLU A 87 -9.62 27.55 6.78
C GLU A 87 -10.05 28.54 7.88
N SER A 88 -10.50 29.73 7.46
CA SER A 88 -11.02 30.76 8.37
C SER A 88 -12.21 30.31 9.23
N GLU A 89 -13.10 29.44 8.72
CA GLU A 89 -14.22 28.90 9.50
C GLU A 89 -13.76 27.86 10.52
N PHE A 90 -12.71 27.08 10.21
CA PHE A 90 -12.09 26.19 11.19
C PHE A 90 -11.42 26.97 12.32
N ILE A 91 -10.65 28.00 11.99
CA ILE A 91 -10.00 28.88 12.97
C ILE A 91 -11.05 29.58 13.83
N ALA A 92 -12.11 30.13 13.22
CA ALA A 92 -13.19 30.78 13.95
C ALA A 92 -13.93 29.80 14.87
N ALA A 93 -14.20 28.57 14.41
CA ALA A 93 -14.84 27.55 15.23
C ALA A 93 -13.99 27.13 16.45
N LEU A 94 -12.66 27.05 16.29
CA LEU A 94 -11.74 26.82 17.42
C LEU A 94 -11.72 28.00 18.40
N ALA A 95 -11.70 29.24 17.89
CA ALA A 95 -11.75 30.43 18.72
C ALA A 95 -13.06 30.51 19.53
N ASP A 96 -14.20 30.20 18.90
CA ASP A 96 -15.51 30.14 19.54
C ASP A 96 -15.53 29.07 20.65
N LEU A 97 -14.98 27.88 20.40
CA LEU A 97 -14.83 26.83 21.42
C LEU A 97 -13.91 27.28 22.57
N GLY A 98 -12.76 27.87 22.24
CA GLY A 98 -11.75 28.30 23.21
C GLY A 98 -12.23 29.42 24.13
N ALA A 99 -13.08 30.32 23.61
CA ALA A 99 -13.63 31.45 24.34
C ALA A 99 -14.66 31.07 25.42
N ILE A 100 -15.22 29.86 25.38
CA ILE A 100 -16.18 29.37 26.38
C ILE A 100 -15.57 29.39 27.78
N LYS A 101 -16.33 29.83 28.78
CA LYS A 101 -15.89 29.79 30.17
C LYS A 101 -16.02 28.39 30.79
N LYS A 102 -14.99 27.99 31.53
CA LYS A 102 -14.96 26.82 32.42
C LYS A 102 -14.56 27.31 33.81
N GLY A 103 -15.56 27.58 34.65
CA GLY A 103 -15.32 28.37 35.87
C GLY A 103 -14.96 29.81 35.49
N ASP A 104 -13.82 30.29 35.98
CA ASP A 104 -13.35 31.67 35.74
C ASP A 104 -12.37 31.80 34.56
N GLU A 105 -11.93 30.69 33.96
CA GLU A 105 -10.99 30.70 32.83
C GLU A 105 -11.64 30.33 31.49
N ARG A 106 -10.91 30.64 30.40
CA ARG A 106 -11.24 30.20 29.04
C ARG A 106 -11.02 28.70 28.89
N LEU A 107 -11.86 28.03 28.12
CA LEU A 107 -11.79 26.59 27.89
C LEU A 107 -10.49 26.19 27.21
N GLU A 108 -9.98 27.01 26.29
CA GLU A 108 -8.67 26.82 25.67
C GLU A 108 -7.56 26.71 26.74
N ASN A 109 -7.44 27.72 27.61
CA ASN A 109 -6.45 27.75 28.68
C ASN A 109 -6.60 26.54 29.60
N HIS A 110 -7.84 26.19 29.94
CA HIS A 110 -8.15 25.04 30.77
C HIS A 110 -7.65 23.72 30.14
N LEU A 111 -7.98 23.47 28.86
CA LEU A 111 -7.59 22.24 28.17
C LEU A 111 -6.07 22.16 27.96
N GLN A 112 -5.45 23.28 27.58
CA GLN A 112 -4.01 23.44 27.50
C GLN A 112 -3.33 23.17 28.86
N SER A 113 -3.97 23.59 29.95
CA SER A 113 -3.45 23.38 31.30
C SER A 113 -3.35 21.90 31.68
N LEU A 114 -4.11 21.00 31.05
CA LEU A 114 -4.03 19.57 31.32
C LEU A 114 -2.68 18.95 30.90
N TYR A 115 -1.97 19.63 29.98
CA TYR A 115 -0.72 19.16 29.37
C TYR A 115 0.50 20.04 29.69
N LEU A 116 0.39 21.00 30.63
CA LEU A 116 1.59 21.75 31.06
C LEU A 116 2.56 20.84 31.79
N THR A 117 3.85 21.11 31.56
CA THR A 117 5.00 20.41 32.13
C THR A 117 6.18 21.38 32.22
N SER A 118 7.27 21.00 32.90
CA SER A 118 8.51 21.76 32.87
C SER A 118 9.46 21.25 31.77
N CYS A 119 10.16 22.18 31.13
CA CYS A 119 11.28 21.86 30.25
C CYS A 119 12.44 21.28 31.06
N GLU A 120 12.97 20.13 30.66
CA GLU A 120 14.10 19.44 31.30
C GLU A 120 15.37 20.32 31.34
N LYS A 121 15.57 21.18 30.33
CA LYS A 121 16.79 21.98 30.19
C LYS A 121 16.73 23.31 30.94
N CYS A 122 15.63 24.06 30.79
CA CYS A 122 15.54 25.43 31.32
C CYS A 122 14.52 25.60 32.44
N ASN A 123 13.83 24.53 32.86
CA ASN A 123 12.75 24.52 33.85
C ASN A 123 11.59 25.48 33.53
N GLY A 124 11.53 26.02 32.33
CA GLY A 124 10.43 26.86 31.87
C GLY A 124 9.15 26.03 31.74
N GLN A 125 8.03 26.62 32.12
CA GLN A 125 6.71 26.00 31.93
C GLN A 125 6.38 25.96 30.44
N ILE A 126 6.06 24.78 29.94
CA ILE A 126 5.76 24.50 28.53
C ILE A 126 4.58 23.52 28.43
N GLN A 127 4.10 23.27 27.22
CA GLN A 127 3.11 22.23 26.95
C GLN A 127 3.75 21.00 26.32
N ALA A 128 3.44 19.82 26.86
CA ALA A 128 3.76 18.57 26.20
C ALA A 128 2.99 18.46 24.87
N ASP A 129 3.66 17.97 23.83
CA ASP A 129 3.03 17.50 22.60
C ASP A 129 2.32 16.16 22.83
N ALA A 130 2.94 15.29 23.62
CA ALA A 130 2.37 14.02 24.05
C ALA A 130 2.99 13.53 25.36
N PHE A 131 2.24 12.71 26.10
CA PHE A 131 2.78 11.87 27.18
C PHE A 131 2.93 10.42 26.70
N LEU A 132 3.92 9.73 27.23
CA LEU A 132 4.25 8.34 26.89
C LEU A 132 3.89 7.42 28.05
N TRP A 133 3.19 6.34 27.73
CA TRP A 133 2.63 5.42 28.71
C TRP A 133 3.06 4.00 28.43
N LYS A 134 3.21 3.21 29.51
CA LYS A 134 3.30 1.76 29.43
C LYS A 134 1.92 1.17 29.73
N LYS A 135 1.58 0.09 29.04
CA LYS A 135 0.30 -0.60 29.22
C LYS A 135 0.13 -1.05 30.68
N GLY A 136 -0.98 -0.65 31.28
CA GLY A 136 -1.36 -1.01 32.65
C GLY A 136 -0.82 -0.09 33.74
N GLU A 137 0.03 0.89 33.41
CA GLU A 137 0.52 1.87 34.38
C GLU A 137 -0.49 2.98 34.65
N HIS A 138 -0.45 3.55 35.86
CA HIS A 138 -1.35 4.64 36.29
C HIS A 138 -0.77 6.04 36.10
N VAL A 139 0.49 6.15 35.69
CA VAL A 139 1.18 7.41 35.39
C VAL A 139 2.01 7.29 34.12
N PRO A 140 2.23 8.40 33.38
CA PRO A 140 3.14 8.39 32.24
C PRO A 140 4.59 8.15 32.69
N TYR A 141 5.42 7.61 31.79
CA TYR A 141 6.86 7.43 32.02
C TYR A 141 7.72 8.47 31.29
N GLY A 142 7.20 9.03 30.19
CA GLY A 142 7.91 10.00 29.38
C GLY A 142 7.00 11.09 28.82
N LYS A 143 7.60 12.14 28.29
CA LYS A 143 6.94 13.27 27.62
C LYS A 143 7.70 13.65 26.37
N ILE A 144 6.98 14.11 25.35
CA ILE A 144 7.54 14.70 24.14
C ILE A 144 7.12 16.16 24.12
N TYR A 145 8.06 17.07 23.90
CA TYR A 145 7.78 18.49 23.75
C TYR A 145 8.78 19.19 22.82
N LYS A 146 8.47 20.44 22.47
CA LYS A 146 9.41 21.43 21.94
C LYS A 146 9.35 22.73 22.76
N CYS A 147 10.47 23.11 23.37
CA CYS A 147 10.56 24.32 24.20
C CYS A 147 10.87 25.54 23.32
N THR A 148 9.96 26.50 23.27
CA THR A 148 10.12 27.75 22.52
C THR A 148 11.17 28.69 23.13
N SER A 149 11.47 28.55 24.43
CA SER A 149 12.43 29.42 25.13
C SER A 149 13.89 29.02 24.95
N CYS A 150 14.21 27.71 24.97
CA CYS A 150 15.59 27.23 24.94
C CYS A 150 15.90 26.26 23.78
N GLY A 151 14.91 25.93 22.96
CA GLY A 151 15.04 25.03 21.80
C GLY A 151 15.17 23.54 22.13
N ASP A 152 15.09 23.15 23.40
CA ASP A 152 15.12 21.73 23.78
C ASP A 152 13.88 21.00 23.26
N GLU A 153 14.07 19.87 22.59
CA GLU A 153 12.99 19.08 21.99
C GLU A 153 13.24 17.56 22.04
N GLY A 154 12.15 16.81 21.88
CA GLY A 154 12.15 15.35 21.82
C GLY A 154 11.64 14.67 23.09
N GLU A 155 11.99 13.40 23.26
CA GLU A 155 11.57 12.58 24.40
C GLU A 155 12.38 12.90 25.66
N ARG A 156 11.69 13.14 26.78
CA ARG A 156 12.26 13.40 28.11
C ARG A 156 11.49 12.59 29.16
N PRO A 157 12.10 12.26 30.32
CA PRO A 157 11.37 11.66 31.44
C PRO A 157 10.31 12.62 31.97
N VAL A 158 9.21 12.10 32.53
CA VAL A 158 8.26 12.93 33.26
C VAL A 158 8.80 13.31 34.64
N ASN A 159 8.40 14.48 35.14
CA ASN A 159 8.69 14.90 36.52
C ASN A 159 7.55 14.46 37.47
N GLU A 160 7.69 14.71 38.78
CA GLU A 160 6.64 14.34 39.75
C GLU A 160 5.35 15.16 39.56
N GLU A 161 5.43 16.42 39.16
CA GLU A 161 4.26 17.28 38.90
C GLU A 161 3.38 16.70 37.76
N ASP A 162 4.01 16.14 36.72
CA ASP A 162 3.35 15.48 35.60
C ASP A 162 2.54 14.26 36.08
N LYS A 163 3.13 13.47 36.99
CA LYS A 163 2.51 12.27 37.58
C LYS A 163 1.37 12.64 38.53
N GLU A 164 1.56 13.63 39.39
CA GLU A 164 0.52 14.14 40.29
C GLU A 164 -0.68 14.68 39.52
N ARG A 165 -0.43 15.43 38.44
CA ARG A 165 -1.49 15.94 37.57
C ARG A 165 -2.27 14.82 36.89
N ALA A 166 -1.59 13.78 36.39
CA ALA A 166 -2.24 12.61 35.82
C ALA A 166 -3.16 11.91 36.85
N LYS A 167 -2.66 11.70 38.08
CA LYS A 167 -3.43 11.09 39.17
C LYS A 167 -4.66 11.91 39.56
N LYS A 168 -4.50 13.23 39.73
CA LYS A 168 -5.60 14.13 40.10
C LYS A 168 -6.74 14.11 39.09
N ILE A 169 -6.43 14.05 37.79
CA ILE A 169 -7.47 13.96 36.75
C ILE A 169 -8.15 12.59 36.80
N ALA A 170 -7.38 11.52 37.04
CA ALA A 170 -7.90 10.16 37.16
C ALA A 170 -8.91 9.96 38.29
N GLU A 171 -8.87 10.77 39.36
CA GLU A 171 -9.87 10.77 40.44
C GLU A 171 -11.30 11.05 39.94
N THR A 172 -11.43 11.73 38.79
CA THR A 172 -12.73 12.06 38.18
C THR A 172 -13.15 11.12 37.05
N ASP A 173 -12.33 10.10 36.72
CA ASP A 173 -12.53 9.24 35.53
C ASP A 173 -13.92 8.62 35.47
N THR A 174 -14.37 8.01 36.59
CA THR A 174 -15.67 7.33 36.69
C THR A 174 -16.83 8.21 36.23
N LEU A 175 -16.80 9.50 36.57
CA LEU A 175 -17.85 10.46 36.19
C LEU A 175 -17.83 10.74 34.67
N HIS A 176 -16.65 11.04 34.12
CA HIS A 176 -16.51 11.40 32.71
C HIS A 176 -16.75 10.22 31.78
N ARG A 177 -16.23 9.05 32.15
CA ARG A 177 -16.44 7.77 31.48
C ARG A 177 -17.93 7.44 31.43
N SER A 178 -18.64 7.51 32.57
CA SER A 178 -20.09 7.24 32.63
C SER A 178 -20.90 8.19 31.75
N ARG A 179 -20.60 9.50 31.75
CA ARG A 179 -21.29 10.49 30.92
C ARG A 179 -21.11 10.25 29.43
N LEU A 180 -19.87 10.00 29.00
CA LEU A 180 -19.58 9.70 27.59
C LEU A 180 -20.22 8.38 27.17
N PHE A 181 -20.28 7.43 28.08
CA PHE A 181 -20.89 6.13 27.87
C PHE A 181 -22.41 6.21 27.62
N GLU A 182 -23.14 6.99 28.42
CA GLU A 182 -24.60 7.20 28.27
C GLU A 182 -25.01 7.81 26.92
N ARG A 183 -24.09 8.48 26.21
CA ARG A 183 -24.33 8.99 24.85
C ARG A 183 -24.33 7.90 23.78
N VAL A 184 -23.76 6.74 24.07
CA VAL A 184 -23.52 5.66 23.09
C VAL A 184 -24.57 4.56 23.25
N VAL A 185 -24.80 4.10 24.48
CA VAL A 185 -25.67 2.96 24.78
C VAL A 185 -26.52 3.25 26.02
N SER A 186 -27.77 2.77 26.02
CA SER A 186 -28.66 2.92 27.18
C SER A 186 -28.24 2.01 28.34
N LEU A 187 -28.53 2.43 29.58
CA LEU A 187 -28.24 1.67 30.81
C LEU A 187 -28.86 0.25 30.84
N LYS A 188 -29.94 0.03 30.08
CA LYS A 188 -30.67 -1.25 30.02
C LYS A 188 -30.33 -2.11 28.80
N ASP A 189 -29.39 -1.68 27.96
CA ASP A 189 -29.01 -2.41 26.75
C ASP A 189 -28.07 -3.58 27.10
N GLU A 190 -28.32 -4.74 26.52
CA GLU A 190 -27.46 -5.93 26.72
C GLU A 190 -26.06 -5.74 26.07
N ASP A 191 -25.94 -4.85 25.08
CA ASP A 191 -24.67 -4.57 24.38
C ASP A 191 -23.74 -3.63 25.12
N ARG A 192 -24.15 -3.19 26.31
CA ARG A 192 -23.42 -2.27 27.17
C ARG A 192 -21.96 -2.67 27.38
N ILE A 193 -21.71 -3.97 27.60
CA ILE A 193 -20.37 -4.53 27.90
C ILE A 193 -19.37 -4.22 26.77
N TYR A 194 -19.81 -4.26 25.51
CA TYR A 194 -18.92 -4.03 24.36
C TYR A 194 -18.54 -2.56 24.19
N ALA A 195 -19.47 -1.64 24.48
CA ALA A 195 -19.15 -0.23 24.51
C ALA A 195 -18.24 0.12 25.71
N GLU A 196 -18.40 -0.57 26.84
CA GLU A 196 -17.51 -0.42 28.01
C GLU A 196 -16.08 -0.85 27.65
N GLU A 197 -15.91 -2.04 27.05
CA GLU A 197 -14.60 -2.50 26.58
C GLU A 197 -13.91 -1.56 25.57
N THR A 198 -14.70 -0.79 24.81
CA THR A 198 -14.17 0.15 23.82
C THR A 198 -13.66 1.43 24.48
N ILE A 199 -14.40 1.97 25.46
CA ILE A 199 -14.02 3.20 26.17
C ILE A 199 -12.78 2.99 27.05
N GLU A 200 -12.47 1.76 27.44
CA GLU A 200 -11.23 1.39 28.14
C GLU A 200 -9.96 1.68 27.33
N HIS A 201 -10.07 1.86 26.00
CA HIS A 201 -8.97 2.32 25.17
C HIS A 201 -8.80 3.84 25.17
N TYR A 202 -9.31 4.52 26.20
CA TYR A 202 -9.04 5.93 26.46
C TYR A 202 -8.58 6.12 27.91
N LEU A 203 -7.53 6.92 28.05
CA LEU A 203 -7.03 7.34 29.37
C LEU A 203 -7.96 8.39 30.01
N PRO A 204 -7.91 8.54 31.36
CA PRO A 204 -8.74 9.51 32.07
C PRO A 204 -8.59 10.96 31.61
N ARG A 205 -7.35 11.44 31.39
CA ARG A 205 -7.11 12.82 30.94
C ARG A 205 -7.76 13.10 29.58
N PRO A 206 -7.58 12.24 28.55
CA PRO A 206 -8.29 12.41 27.30
C PRO A 206 -9.81 12.35 27.41
N LEU A 207 -10.38 11.43 28.18
CA LEU A 207 -11.83 11.34 28.37
C LEU A 207 -12.39 12.59 29.05
N TYR A 208 -11.70 13.13 30.05
CA TYR A 208 -12.08 14.39 30.70
C TYR A 208 -12.20 15.54 29.68
N ALA A 209 -11.17 15.71 28.85
CA ALA A 209 -11.10 16.76 27.85
C ALA A 209 -12.18 16.58 26.77
N LEU A 210 -12.29 15.38 26.18
CA LEU A 210 -13.30 15.06 25.17
C LEU A 210 -14.73 15.25 25.72
N SER A 211 -15.01 14.73 26.93
CA SER A 211 -16.30 14.93 27.61
C SER A 211 -16.62 16.40 27.78
N THR A 212 -15.63 17.22 28.14
CA THR A 212 -15.82 18.66 28.31
C THR A 212 -16.12 19.34 26.97
N ILE A 213 -15.39 19.01 25.90
CA ILE A 213 -15.59 19.58 24.56
C ILE A 213 -16.96 19.17 24.02
N ILE A 214 -17.27 17.88 23.99
CA ILE A 214 -18.51 17.32 23.41
C ILE A 214 -19.74 17.91 24.08
N ASN A 215 -19.76 18.02 25.42
CA ASN A 215 -20.88 18.61 26.14
C ASN A 215 -21.09 20.11 25.81
N ARG A 216 -20.05 20.82 25.36
CA ARG A 216 -20.15 22.22 24.94
C ARG A 216 -20.59 22.38 23.49
N LEU A 217 -20.26 21.42 22.61
CA LEU A 217 -20.71 21.43 21.20
C LEU A 217 -22.22 21.48 21.08
N ASP A 218 -22.93 20.79 21.97
CA ASP A 218 -24.39 20.72 21.94
C ASP A 218 -25.04 22.07 22.34
N SER A 219 -24.37 22.87 23.16
CA SER A 219 -24.87 24.14 23.68
C SER A 219 -24.31 25.38 22.97
N LEU A 220 -23.41 25.20 22.00
CA LEU A 220 -22.74 26.28 21.28
C LEU A 220 -23.67 26.91 20.23
N GLU A 221 -23.96 28.20 20.38
CA GLU A 221 -24.72 28.97 19.38
C GLU A 221 -23.77 29.51 18.30
N ILE A 222 -23.49 28.67 17.31
CA ILE A 222 -22.62 28.98 16.16
C ILE A 222 -23.34 28.66 14.84
N SER A 223 -22.79 29.16 13.72
CA SER A 223 -23.33 28.85 12.40
C SER A 223 -23.27 27.34 12.10
N LYS A 224 -24.12 26.86 11.19
CA LYS A 224 -24.10 25.45 10.75
C LYS A 224 -22.72 25.06 10.20
N GLU A 225 -22.08 25.95 9.45
CA GLU A 225 -20.76 25.70 8.87
C GLU A 225 -19.67 25.57 9.94
N ARG A 226 -19.66 26.47 10.94
CA ARG A 226 -18.72 26.36 12.08
C ARG A 226 -18.97 25.13 12.91
N LYS A 227 -20.24 24.75 13.13
CA LYS A 227 -20.57 23.51 13.83
C LYS A 227 -20.00 22.31 13.06
N ARG A 228 -20.15 22.28 11.74
CA ARG A 228 -19.59 21.24 10.87
C ARG A 228 -18.06 21.17 10.94
N ALA A 229 -17.41 22.33 10.86
CA ALA A 229 -15.95 22.46 11.01
C ALA A 229 -15.49 21.92 12.38
N LEU A 230 -16.14 22.34 13.46
CA LEU A 230 -15.80 21.93 14.82
C LEU A 230 -16.03 20.42 15.04
N THR A 231 -17.12 19.86 14.52
CA THR A 231 -17.36 18.41 14.56
C THR A 231 -16.23 17.62 13.89
N ALA A 232 -15.65 18.14 12.80
CA ALA A 232 -14.51 17.51 12.13
C ALA A 232 -13.26 17.47 12.99
N LEU A 233 -12.93 18.60 13.62
CA LEU A 233 -11.78 18.71 14.50
C LEU A 233 -11.96 17.79 15.71
N VAL A 234 -13.16 17.74 16.28
CA VAL A 234 -13.46 16.85 17.41
C VAL A 234 -13.40 15.38 17.01
N LEU A 235 -13.87 15.00 15.82
CA LEU A 235 -13.70 13.64 15.29
C LEU A 235 -12.21 13.24 15.22
N LEU A 236 -11.35 14.13 14.73
CA LEU A 236 -9.91 13.90 14.72
C LEU A 236 -9.34 13.77 16.14
N ALA A 237 -9.78 14.62 17.08
CA ALA A 237 -9.38 14.54 18.48
C ALA A 237 -9.85 13.23 19.12
N CYS A 238 -11.05 12.73 18.81
CA CYS A 238 -11.52 11.43 19.28
C CYS A 238 -10.56 10.31 18.86
N ASP A 239 -10.07 10.33 17.61
CA ASP A 239 -9.08 9.36 17.15
C ASP A 239 -7.69 9.57 17.78
N GLY A 240 -7.22 10.82 17.86
CA GLY A 240 -5.93 11.18 18.45
C GLY A 240 -5.79 10.84 19.94
N SER A 241 -6.90 10.55 20.62
CA SER A 241 -6.98 10.45 22.08
C SER A 241 -7.05 9.02 22.65
N ASN A 242 -7.14 7.99 21.80
CA ASN A 242 -7.15 6.61 22.27
C ASN A 242 -5.75 6.03 22.50
N THR A 243 -5.66 4.88 23.15
CA THR A 243 -4.40 4.21 23.51
C THR A 243 -3.76 3.41 22.37
N LEU A 244 -4.35 3.39 21.16
CA LEU A 244 -3.86 2.57 20.05
C LEU A 244 -2.62 3.17 19.35
N TRP A 245 -2.20 4.38 19.71
CA TRP A 245 -1.05 5.08 19.14
C TRP A 245 0.28 4.50 19.68
N SER A 246 0.80 3.42 19.06
CA SER A 246 2.05 2.77 19.49
C SER A 246 3.25 3.71 19.53
N TYR A 247 4.13 3.52 20.52
CA TYR A 247 5.39 4.24 20.63
C TYR A 247 6.56 3.32 21.04
N PRO A 248 7.72 3.35 20.35
CA PRO A 248 7.95 3.93 19.03
C PRO A 248 6.93 3.44 17.99
N GLU A 249 6.82 4.15 16.87
CA GLU A 249 5.76 3.89 15.90
C GLU A 249 5.98 2.55 15.17
N GLU A 250 5.39 1.48 15.70
CA GLU A 250 5.47 0.12 15.13
C GLU A 250 4.22 -0.23 14.31
N ARG A 251 3.03 0.22 14.74
CA ARG A 251 1.73 -0.15 14.15
C ARG A 251 0.98 1.07 13.62
N LYS A 252 1.26 1.47 12.37
CA LYS A 252 0.63 2.64 11.73
C LYS A 252 -0.87 2.49 11.47
N ARG A 253 -1.39 1.26 11.36
CA ARG A 253 -2.77 0.98 10.89
C ARG A 253 -3.42 -0.12 11.73
N PRO A 254 -4.00 0.22 12.91
CA PRO A 254 -4.58 -0.78 13.79
C PRO A 254 -5.84 -1.40 13.19
N LYS A 255 -5.88 -2.74 13.18
CA LYS A 255 -7.01 -3.55 12.67
C LYS A 255 -7.87 -4.14 13.80
N GLN A 256 -7.35 -4.12 15.02
CA GLN A 256 -7.97 -4.66 16.24
C GLN A 256 -7.81 -3.66 17.39
N LEU A 257 -8.74 -3.71 18.34
CA LEU A 257 -8.70 -2.92 19.57
C LEU A 257 -7.70 -3.54 20.56
N SER A 258 -6.42 -3.19 20.41
CA SER A 258 -5.35 -3.68 21.28
C SER A 258 -4.39 -2.56 21.64
N THR A 259 -4.34 -2.18 22.91
CA THR A 259 -3.32 -1.29 23.46
C THR A 259 -1.92 -1.93 23.34
N PRO A 260 -0.96 -1.27 22.67
CA PRO A 260 0.42 -1.72 22.58
C PRO A 260 1.15 -1.56 23.92
N ASN A 261 2.32 -2.18 24.07
CA ASN A 261 3.08 -2.16 25.33
C ASN A 261 3.50 -0.74 25.75
N GLN A 262 3.77 0.11 24.78
CA GLN A 262 4.04 1.53 24.95
C GLN A 262 3.21 2.31 23.92
N PHE A 263 2.63 3.43 24.35
CA PHE A 263 1.75 4.25 23.51
C PHE A 263 1.84 5.74 23.84
N LYS A 264 1.41 6.57 22.89
CA LYS A 264 1.28 8.02 23.03
C LYS A 264 -0.12 8.40 23.50
N GLU A 265 -0.16 9.31 24.45
CA GLU A 265 -1.31 10.14 24.77
C GLU A 265 -1.07 11.53 24.17
N ASN A 266 -1.74 11.84 23.06
CA ASN A 266 -1.55 13.12 22.36
C ASN A 266 -2.22 14.27 23.13
N ASN A 267 -1.65 15.47 23.01
CA ASN A 267 -2.28 16.69 23.51
C ASN A 267 -3.53 17.03 22.68
N ILE A 268 -4.70 17.00 23.31
CA ILE A 268 -5.99 17.15 22.63
C ILE A 268 -6.18 18.51 21.98
N TRP A 269 -5.74 19.59 22.63
CA TRP A 269 -5.87 20.92 22.04
C TRP A 269 -5.02 21.03 20.77
N LYS A 270 -3.77 20.54 20.83
CA LYS A 270 -2.90 20.46 19.65
C LYS A 270 -3.46 19.54 18.55
N MET A 271 -4.19 18.48 18.91
CA MET A 271 -4.91 17.64 17.94
C MET A 271 -6.05 18.38 17.25
N LEU A 272 -6.75 19.27 17.95
CA LEU A 272 -7.78 20.12 17.35
C LEU A 272 -7.14 21.14 16.39
N GLU A 273 -6.04 21.78 16.80
CA GLU A 273 -5.31 22.76 15.98
C GLU A 273 -4.73 22.11 14.71
N SER A 274 -4.14 20.93 14.81
CA SER A 274 -3.58 20.22 13.65
C SER A 274 -4.63 19.77 12.64
N GLY A 275 -5.90 19.64 13.06
CA GLY A 275 -6.99 19.29 12.16
C GLY A 275 -7.33 20.37 11.13
N VAL A 276 -6.98 21.64 11.39
CA VAL A 276 -7.30 22.76 10.49
C VAL A 276 -6.71 22.53 9.10
N SER A 277 -5.40 22.24 9.02
CA SER A 277 -4.73 21.97 7.74
C SER A 277 -5.19 20.67 7.08
N LEU A 278 -5.56 19.65 7.87
CA LEU A 278 -6.02 18.35 7.37
C LEU A 278 -7.37 18.40 6.66
N PHE A 279 -8.27 19.30 7.06
CA PHE A 279 -9.62 19.42 6.48
C PHE A 279 -9.75 20.57 5.48
N ALA A 280 -9.08 21.72 5.72
CA ALA A 280 -9.26 22.93 4.93
C ALA A 280 -8.71 22.84 3.49
N GLU A 281 -7.73 21.97 3.22
CA GLU A 281 -7.05 21.86 1.92
C GLU A 281 -7.62 20.79 0.98
N SER A 282 -8.90 20.44 1.09
CA SER A 282 -9.45 19.26 0.41
C SER A 282 -10.13 19.55 -0.93
N GLY A 283 -9.40 20.14 -1.89
CA GLY A 283 -9.78 20.17 -3.32
C GLY A 283 -11.05 20.97 -3.69
N SER A 284 -11.43 20.96 -4.97
CA SER A 284 -12.60 21.69 -5.46
C SER A 284 -13.91 21.16 -4.85
N PRO A 285 -14.83 22.05 -4.44
CA PRO A 285 -16.15 21.64 -3.97
C PRO A 285 -16.94 20.85 -5.02
N VAL A 286 -17.75 19.92 -4.54
CA VAL A 286 -18.62 19.02 -5.29
C VAL A 286 -20.00 19.05 -4.65
N VAL A 287 -21.05 19.10 -5.46
CA VAL A 287 -22.43 18.98 -4.97
C VAL A 287 -22.60 17.62 -4.30
N CYS A 288 -23.02 17.62 -3.04
CA CYS A 288 -23.20 16.43 -2.24
C CYS A 288 -24.55 16.52 -1.51
N GLU A 289 -25.45 15.61 -1.84
CA GLU A 289 -26.83 15.62 -1.36
C GLU A 289 -27.23 14.25 -0.81
N ALA A 290 -28.24 14.21 0.05
CA ALA A 290 -28.84 12.96 0.51
C ALA A 290 -29.82 12.39 -0.53
N TYR A 291 -29.80 11.08 -0.76
CA TYR A 291 -30.79 10.39 -1.58
C TYR A 291 -32.20 10.57 -0.99
N PRO A 292 -33.26 10.84 -1.80
CA PRO A 292 -33.31 10.83 -3.28
C PRO A 292 -33.21 12.22 -3.94
N THR A 293 -32.51 13.18 -3.33
CA THR A 293 -32.38 14.55 -3.86
C THR A 293 -31.71 14.57 -5.24
N LYS A 294 -32.16 15.47 -6.13
CA LYS A 294 -31.56 15.62 -7.47
C LYS A 294 -30.21 16.31 -7.39
N ILE A 295 -29.24 15.80 -8.16
CA ILE A 295 -27.91 16.41 -8.34
C ILE A 295 -27.71 16.84 -9.80
N PRO A 296 -26.80 17.79 -10.09
CA PRO A 296 -26.51 18.23 -11.46
C PRO A 296 -26.02 17.11 -12.38
N GLU A 297 -26.26 17.27 -13.69
CA GLU A 297 -25.70 16.36 -14.70
C GLU A 297 -24.19 16.49 -14.88
N SER A 298 -23.63 17.64 -14.49
CA SER A 298 -22.17 17.91 -14.49
C SER A 298 -21.38 17.13 -13.45
N GLY A 299 -22.05 16.29 -12.65
CA GLY A 299 -21.44 15.48 -11.60
C GLY A 299 -21.86 15.91 -10.20
N GLY A 300 -21.60 15.03 -9.24
CA GLY A 300 -22.01 15.21 -7.84
C GLY A 300 -22.09 13.88 -7.09
N ILE A 301 -22.34 13.95 -5.80
CA ILE A 301 -22.44 12.80 -4.90
C ILE A 301 -23.86 12.74 -4.35
N LEU A 302 -24.47 11.56 -4.42
CA LEU A 302 -25.76 11.25 -3.80
C LEU A 302 -25.53 10.18 -2.72
N ILE A 303 -25.76 10.54 -1.46
CA ILE A 303 -25.51 9.66 -0.32
C ILE A 303 -26.80 8.94 0.06
N TYR A 304 -26.77 7.61 0.03
CA TYR A 304 -27.81 6.79 0.65
C TYR A 304 -27.37 6.32 2.04
N GLU A 305 -28.13 6.72 3.06
CA GLU A 305 -27.92 6.34 4.46
C GLU A 305 -28.54 4.96 4.74
N GLY A 306 -27.80 3.91 4.38
CA GLY A 306 -28.27 2.55 4.64
C GLY A 306 -27.48 1.48 3.91
N ARG A 307 -28.01 0.26 3.95
CA ARG A 307 -27.40 -0.91 3.31
C ARG A 307 -27.89 -1.03 1.87
N LEU A 308 -27.01 -1.49 0.97
CA LEU A 308 -27.33 -1.69 -0.45
C LEU A 308 -28.59 -2.54 -0.68
N LYS A 309 -28.83 -3.57 0.16
CA LYS A 309 -30.01 -4.44 0.06
C LYS A 309 -31.34 -3.67 0.10
N ASP A 310 -31.38 -2.58 0.87
CA ASP A 310 -32.58 -1.79 1.09
C ASP A 310 -32.76 -0.76 -0.05
N LEU A 311 -31.65 -0.37 -0.68
CA LEU A 311 -31.59 0.50 -1.85
C LEU A 311 -31.95 -0.22 -3.15
N ALA A 312 -31.56 -1.50 -3.29
CA ALA A 312 -31.63 -2.24 -4.54
C ALA A 312 -33.05 -2.28 -5.13
N ASN A 313 -34.08 -2.39 -4.28
CA ASN A 313 -35.48 -2.41 -4.71
C ASN A 313 -36.00 -1.03 -5.14
N GLN A 314 -35.42 0.06 -4.63
CA GLN A 314 -35.84 1.43 -4.89
C GLN A 314 -35.17 1.99 -6.15
N VAL A 315 -33.87 1.70 -6.34
CA VAL A 315 -33.04 2.34 -7.38
C VAL A 315 -33.13 1.69 -8.76
N LYS A 316 -33.47 0.39 -8.83
CA LYS A 316 -33.45 -0.41 -10.07
C LYS A 316 -34.27 0.18 -11.24
N ARG A 317 -35.17 1.13 -10.99
CA ARG A 317 -36.00 1.78 -12.01
C ARG A 317 -35.68 3.25 -12.27
N GLU A 318 -34.89 3.90 -11.42
CA GLU A 318 -34.70 5.36 -11.44
C GLU A 318 -33.30 5.79 -11.84
N ILE A 319 -32.26 5.02 -11.47
CA ILE A 319 -30.87 5.40 -11.70
C ILE A 319 -30.15 4.33 -12.54
N PRO A 320 -29.80 4.63 -13.81
CA PRO A 320 -29.08 3.69 -14.66
C PRO A 320 -27.60 3.67 -14.28
N ILE A 321 -27.22 2.76 -13.38
CA ILE A 321 -25.82 2.55 -12.98
C ILE A 321 -25.03 2.02 -14.17
N ALA A 322 -24.04 2.80 -14.62
CA ALA A 322 -23.23 2.46 -15.79
C ALA A 322 -21.92 1.76 -15.43
N ALA A 323 -21.43 1.96 -14.21
CA ALA A 323 -20.29 1.24 -13.66
C ALA A 323 -20.30 1.29 -12.13
N VAL A 324 -19.59 0.34 -11.53
CA VAL A 324 -19.34 0.29 -10.09
C VAL A 324 -17.87 0.64 -9.82
N ILE A 325 -17.63 1.50 -8.85
CA ILE A 325 -16.29 1.79 -8.32
C ILE A 325 -16.28 1.46 -6.84
N GLY A 326 -15.24 0.81 -6.32
CA GLY A 326 -15.24 0.49 -4.91
C GLY A 326 -13.89 0.08 -4.36
N SER A 327 -13.58 0.58 -3.17
CA SER A 327 -12.52 0.02 -2.34
C SER A 327 -13.13 -1.12 -1.53
N VAL A 328 -12.80 -2.36 -1.89
CA VAL A 328 -13.32 -3.54 -1.20
C VAL A 328 -12.89 -3.47 0.27
N PRO A 329 -13.81 -3.52 1.23
CA PRO A 329 -13.51 -3.30 2.63
C PRO A 329 -12.79 -4.51 3.22
N ARG A 330 -11.55 -4.30 3.64
CA ARG A 330 -10.84 -5.24 4.49
C ARG A 330 -11.41 -5.17 5.92
N PRO A 331 -11.59 -6.30 6.63
CA PRO A 331 -12.05 -6.26 8.01
C PRO A 331 -11.14 -5.41 8.91
N ASN A 332 -11.75 -4.49 9.65
CA ASN A 332 -11.08 -3.61 10.60
C ASN A 332 -11.95 -3.42 11.85
N GLN A 333 -11.79 -4.30 12.85
CA GLN A 333 -12.55 -4.23 14.09
C GLN A 333 -12.38 -2.89 14.78
N ALA A 334 -11.13 -2.41 14.90
CA ALA A 334 -10.84 -1.16 15.59
C ALA A 334 -11.65 0.01 15.02
N PHE A 335 -11.64 0.17 13.70
CA PHE A 335 -12.37 1.25 13.06
C PHE A 335 -13.88 1.14 13.26
N TRP A 336 -14.46 -0.05 13.08
CA TRP A 336 -15.91 -0.23 13.23
C TRP A 336 -16.39 0.05 14.65
N THR A 337 -15.66 -0.46 15.65
CA THR A 337 -16.02 -0.29 17.05
C THR A 337 -15.80 1.15 17.52
N LEU A 338 -14.70 1.79 17.12
CA LEU A 338 -14.46 3.21 17.41
C LEU A 338 -15.44 4.12 16.67
N SER A 339 -15.83 3.80 15.44
CA SER A 339 -16.84 4.58 14.70
C SER A 339 -18.17 4.63 15.43
N ALA A 340 -18.61 3.52 16.03
CA ALA A 340 -19.82 3.48 16.85
C ALA A 340 -19.70 4.38 18.09
N LEU A 341 -18.54 4.35 18.76
CA LEU A 341 -18.26 5.21 19.91
C LEU A 341 -18.28 6.70 19.52
N TRP A 342 -17.56 7.07 18.47
CA TRP A 342 -17.48 8.45 17.99
C TRP A 342 -18.82 8.96 17.47
N ALA A 343 -19.60 8.12 16.79
CA ALA A 343 -20.93 8.50 16.34
C ALA A 343 -21.87 8.81 17.51
N GLY A 344 -21.84 7.98 18.56
CA GLY A 344 -22.59 8.24 19.80
C GLY A 344 -22.14 9.52 20.50
N TRP A 345 -20.84 9.79 20.53
CA TRP A 345 -20.30 11.01 21.12
C TRP A 345 -20.73 12.27 20.36
N LEU A 346 -20.59 12.27 19.03
CA LEU A 346 -20.81 13.44 18.19
C LEU A 346 -22.29 13.70 17.90
N TRP A 347 -23.10 12.66 17.71
CA TRP A 347 -24.48 12.80 17.24
C TRP A 347 -25.52 12.09 18.11
N GLY A 348 -25.09 11.31 19.10
CA GLY A 348 -25.96 10.63 20.05
C GLY A 348 -26.32 9.18 19.67
N LYS A 349 -27.01 8.51 20.59
CA LYS A 349 -27.31 7.06 20.56
C LYS A 349 -28.05 6.58 19.31
N ASP A 350 -28.89 7.42 18.70
CA ASP A 350 -29.70 7.02 17.54
C ASP A 350 -28.82 6.72 16.32
N PHE A 351 -27.64 7.35 16.24
CA PHE A 351 -26.63 7.08 15.20
C PHE A 351 -25.79 5.82 15.47
N VAL A 352 -25.88 5.24 16.67
CA VAL A 352 -25.18 4.00 17.05
C VAL A 352 -26.02 2.76 16.72
N GLU A 353 -27.35 2.89 16.70
CA GLU A 353 -28.28 1.76 16.51
C GLU A 353 -27.95 0.88 15.28
N PRO A 354 -27.63 1.42 14.10
CA PRO A 354 -27.27 0.61 12.92
C PRO A 354 -25.97 -0.22 13.10
N TYR A 355 -25.16 0.12 14.12
CA TYR A 355 -23.82 -0.38 14.39
C TYR A 355 -23.70 -1.31 15.60
N LYS A 356 -24.78 -1.57 16.34
CA LYS A 356 -24.72 -2.47 17.51
C LYS A 356 -24.11 -3.84 17.21
N ILE A 357 -24.40 -4.39 16.01
CA ILE A 357 -23.82 -5.66 15.54
C ILE A 357 -22.28 -5.58 15.45
N ALA A 358 -21.73 -4.43 15.09
CA ALA A 358 -20.28 -4.23 15.00
C ALA A 358 -19.62 -4.15 16.39
N LEU A 359 -20.34 -3.68 17.42
CA LEU A 359 -19.89 -3.70 18.81
C LEU A 359 -19.78 -5.15 19.33
N ARG A 360 -20.77 -6.01 19.01
CA ARG A 360 -20.80 -7.42 19.46
C ARG A 360 -19.68 -8.28 18.87
N ARG A 361 -19.18 -7.94 17.67
CA ARG A 361 -18.35 -8.86 16.88
C ARG A 361 -16.86 -8.70 17.17
N ARG A 362 -16.29 -9.71 17.82
CA ARG A 362 -14.88 -9.72 18.27
C ARG A 362 -13.87 -10.28 17.27
N ARG A 363 -14.32 -11.13 16.34
CA ARG A 363 -13.46 -11.75 15.33
C ARG A 363 -14.08 -11.59 13.96
N TYR A 364 -13.25 -11.12 13.03
CA TYR A 364 -13.56 -11.01 11.63
C TYR A 364 -12.58 -11.90 10.88
N ASP A 365 -12.90 -13.18 10.80
CA ASP A 365 -12.14 -14.11 9.97
C ASP A 365 -12.49 -13.92 8.48
N TRP A 366 -11.73 -14.60 7.62
CA TRP A 366 -11.88 -14.48 6.17
C TRP A 366 -13.14 -15.15 5.64
N ALA A 367 -13.64 -16.21 6.29
CA ALA A 367 -14.89 -16.84 5.90
C ALA A 367 -16.10 -15.92 6.15
N TRP A 368 -16.09 -15.22 7.29
CA TRP A 368 -17.04 -14.17 7.58
C TRP A 368 -16.95 -13.03 6.56
N ASN A 369 -15.74 -12.58 6.23
CA ASN A 369 -15.54 -11.54 5.24
C ASN A 369 -16.11 -11.96 3.88
N ALA A 370 -15.85 -13.19 3.44
CA ALA A 370 -16.36 -13.74 2.18
C ALA A 370 -17.89 -13.80 2.19
N THR A 371 -18.49 -14.23 3.30
CA THR A 371 -19.95 -14.26 3.47
C THR A 371 -20.57 -12.87 3.40
N ALA A 372 -19.97 -11.89 4.08
CA ALA A 372 -20.44 -10.50 4.08
C ALA A 372 -20.29 -9.85 2.69
N LEU A 373 -19.17 -10.07 2.03
CA LEU A 373 -18.93 -9.61 0.66
C LEU A 373 -19.89 -10.27 -0.32
N PHE A 374 -20.12 -11.58 -0.20
CA PHE A 374 -21.04 -12.32 -1.08
C PHE A 374 -22.46 -11.77 -0.97
N ALA A 375 -22.95 -11.50 0.25
CA ALA A 375 -24.25 -10.89 0.45
C ALA A 375 -24.33 -9.53 -0.27
N MET A 376 -23.33 -8.66 -0.08
CA MET A 376 -23.26 -7.35 -0.76
C MET A 376 -23.22 -7.51 -2.28
N PHE A 377 -22.35 -8.36 -2.82
CA PHE A 377 -22.23 -8.60 -4.25
C PHE A 377 -23.51 -9.18 -4.83
N ASN A 378 -24.21 -10.07 -4.13
CA ASN A 378 -25.45 -10.64 -4.62
C ASN A 378 -26.53 -9.55 -4.79
N TYR A 379 -26.70 -8.65 -3.81
CA TYR A 379 -27.61 -7.51 -3.96
C TYR A 379 -27.16 -6.54 -5.04
N LEU A 380 -25.85 -6.36 -5.21
CA LEU A 380 -25.29 -5.54 -6.28
C LEU A 380 -25.62 -6.14 -7.66
N ASN A 381 -25.40 -7.43 -7.86
CA ASN A 381 -25.69 -8.08 -9.14
C ASN A 381 -27.20 -8.06 -9.44
N ASP A 382 -28.06 -8.21 -8.43
CA ASP A 382 -29.52 -8.09 -8.58
C ASP A 382 -29.97 -6.67 -9.00
N LEU A 383 -29.19 -5.64 -8.67
CA LEU A 383 -29.44 -4.24 -9.05
C LEU A 383 -28.96 -3.94 -10.49
N LEU A 384 -27.86 -4.56 -10.92
CA LEU A 384 -27.22 -4.28 -12.20
C LEU A 384 -27.85 -5.05 -13.36
N VAL A 385 -27.71 -4.53 -14.57
CA VAL A 385 -27.90 -5.32 -15.80
C VAL A 385 -26.62 -6.10 -16.09
N ASP A 386 -26.71 -7.19 -16.85
CA ASP A 386 -25.54 -7.97 -17.26
C ASP A 386 -24.55 -7.10 -18.06
N GLY A 387 -23.26 -7.28 -17.79
CA GLY A 387 -22.15 -6.61 -18.48
C GLY A 387 -21.70 -5.28 -17.88
N VAL A 388 -22.32 -4.78 -16.80
CA VAL A 388 -21.88 -3.56 -16.10
C VAL A 388 -20.49 -3.80 -15.48
N PRO A 389 -19.49 -2.98 -15.82
CA PRO A 389 -18.15 -3.12 -15.26
C PRO A 389 -18.10 -2.68 -13.80
N MET A 390 -17.30 -3.40 -13.01
CA MET A 390 -16.95 -3.05 -11.65
C MET A 390 -15.44 -2.94 -11.50
N PHE A 391 -14.97 -1.77 -11.08
CA PHE A 391 -13.58 -1.51 -10.73
C PHE A 391 -13.39 -1.62 -9.22
N GLY A 392 -12.75 -2.70 -8.79
CA GLY A 392 -12.42 -2.98 -7.41
C GLY A 392 -10.96 -2.66 -7.09
N LEU A 393 -10.77 -1.89 -6.03
CA LEU A 393 -9.47 -1.71 -5.38
C LEU A 393 -9.43 -2.54 -4.09
N LEU A 394 -8.44 -3.41 -3.96
CA LEU A 394 -8.17 -4.15 -2.74
C LEU A 394 -6.92 -3.56 -2.06
N PRO A 395 -7.08 -2.58 -1.16
CA PRO A 395 -5.96 -2.00 -0.42
C PRO A 395 -5.41 -3.00 0.60
N GLU A 396 -4.12 -2.86 0.93
CA GLU A 396 -3.43 -3.75 1.88
C GLU A 396 -3.69 -5.24 1.57
N PRO A 397 -3.41 -5.70 0.34
CA PRO A 397 -3.83 -7.02 -0.11
C PRO A 397 -3.05 -8.11 0.62
N GLU A 398 -3.72 -9.21 0.91
CA GLU A 398 -3.08 -10.44 1.39
C GLU A 398 -3.81 -11.65 0.79
N PRO A 399 -3.15 -12.83 0.71
CA PRO A 399 -3.72 -14.02 0.07
C PRO A 399 -5.16 -14.33 0.51
N SER A 400 -5.41 -14.34 1.82
CA SER A 400 -6.73 -14.66 2.36
C SER A 400 -7.79 -13.58 2.08
N PHE A 401 -7.39 -12.30 1.99
CA PHE A 401 -8.30 -11.23 1.59
C PHE A 401 -8.70 -11.34 0.12
N LEU A 402 -7.72 -11.65 -0.75
CA LEU A 402 -7.95 -11.90 -2.17
C LEU A 402 -8.86 -13.11 -2.38
N THR A 403 -8.58 -14.23 -1.70
CA THR A 403 -9.42 -15.44 -1.77
C THR A 403 -10.84 -15.12 -1.35
N SER A 404 -11.02 -14.44 -0.21
CA SER A 404 -12.33 -14.03 0.29
C SER A 404 -13.10 -13.18 -0.73
N ALA A 405 -12.49 -12.11 -1.24
CA ALA A 405 -13.15 -11.17 -2.14
C ALA A 405 -13.44 -11.77 -3.53
N MET A 406 -12.49 -12.51 -4.11
CA MET A 406 -12.66 -13.11 -5.44
C MET A 406 -13.68 -14.25 -5.42
N THR A 407 -13.67 -15.11 -4.39
CA THR A 407 -14.67 -16.17 -4.25
C THR A 407 -16.06 -15.59 -4.00
N ALA A 408 -16.18 -14.55 -3.16
CA ALA A 408 -17.44 -13.87 -2.92
C ALA A 408 -18.03 -13.22 -4.18
N ALA A 409 -17.21 -12.49 -4.95
CA ALA A 409 -17.63 -11.86 -6.19
C ALA A 409 -18.06 -12.91 -7.24
N TRP A 410 -17.25 -13.96 -7.42
CA TRP A 410 -17.54 -15.04 -8.36
C TRP A 410 -18.87 -15.74 -8.04
N CYS A 411 -19.09 -16.14 -6.78
CA CYS A 411 -20.36 -16.76 -6.35
C CYS A 411 -21.59 -15.87 -6.61
N ALA A 412 -21.42 -14.55 -6.53
CA ALA A 412 -22.48 -13.59 -6.77
C ALA A 412 -22.78 -13.34 -8.25
N GLY A 413 -21.99 -13.89 -9.17
CA GLY A 413 -22.16 -13.70 -10.62
C GLY A 413 -21.28 -12.61 -11.24
N PHE A 414 -20.21 -12.18 -10.56
CA PHE A 414 -19.25 -11.26 -11.16
C PHE A 414 -18.16 -12.04 -11.92
N ASN A 415 -18.15 -11.89 -13.24
CA ASN A 415 -17.14 -12.49 -14.10
C ASN A 415 -15.85 -11.67 -14.06
N LEU A 416 -14.75 -12.29 -13.66
CA LEU A 416 -13.42 -11.68 -13.60
C LEU A 416 -12.92 -11.33 -15.01
N GLN A 417 -12.61 -10.06 -15.26
CA GLN A 417 -12.12 -9.58 -16.56
C GLN A 417 -10.61 -9.40 -16.57
N SER A 418 -10.03 -8.91 -15.47
CA SER A 418 -8.61 -8.63 -15.35
C SER A 418 -8.21 -8.38 -13.90
N VAL A 419 -6.95 -8.71 -13.58
CA VAL A 419 -6.30 -8.41 -12.29
C VAL A 419 -4.94 -7.79 -12.60
N ALA A 420 -4.62 -6.66 -11.96
CA ALA A 420 -3.30 -6.04 -12.02
C ALA A 420 -2.73 -5.82 -10.62
N ALA A 421 -1.45 -6.14 -10.43
CA ALA A 421 -0.77 -6.01 -9.15
C ALA A 421 0.68 -5.59 -9.35
N ARG A 422 1.07 -4.46 -8.72
CA ARG A 422 2.44 -3.92 -8.79
C ARG A 422 3.35 -4.49 -7.71
N THR A 423 2.90 -4.44 -6.45
CA THR A 423 3.53 -5.09 -5.30
C THR A 423 2.47 -5.57 -4.29
N GLU A 424 2.87 -6.39 -3.31
CA GLU A 424 2.00 -6.78 -2.19
C GLU A 424 1.69 -5.62 -1.21
N LEU A 425 2.36 -4.47 -1.38
CA LEU A 425 2.13 -3.25 -0.60
C LEU A 425 1.20 -2.27 -1.32
N ASP A 426 1.00 -2.46 -2.62
CA ASP A 426 0.14 -1.64 -3.45
C ASP A 426 -1.27 -2.25 -3.53
N PRO A 427 -2.34 -1.45 -3.70
CA PRO A 427 -3.68 -1.99 -3.93
C PRO A 427 -3.74 -2.90 -5.16
N VAL A 428 -4.39 -4.07 -5.05
CA VAL A 428 -4.70 -4.89 -6.24
C VAL A 428 -5.88 -4.28 -6.98
N GLN A 429 -5.76 -4.15 -8.30
CA GLN A 429 -6.79 -3.59 -9.17
C GLN A 429 -7.49 -4.74 -9.90
N ILE A 430 -8.80 -4.87 -9.69
CA ILE A 430 -9.60 -5.93 -10.28
C ILE A 430 -10.75 -5.33 -11.08
N ILE A 431 -10.91 -5.79 -12.33
CA ILE A 431 -12.14 -5.51 -13.08
C ILE A 431 -12.98 -6.78 -13.10
N TRP A 432 -14.23 -6.63 -12.69
CA TRP A 432 -15.29 -7.60 -12.94
C TRP A 432 -16.34 -7.03 -13.89
N LYS A 433 -17.20 -7.91 -14.40
CA LYS A 433 -18.48 -7.54 -15.01
C LYS A 433 -19.61 -8.31 -14.34
N SER A 434 -20.74 -7.66 -14.09
CA SER A 434 -21.97 -8.34 -13.72
C SER A 434 -22.34 -9.38 -14.78
N ALA A 435 -22.75 -10.55 -14.35
CA ALA A 435 -23.14 -11.65 -15.20
C ALA A 435 -24.07 -12.61 -14.44
N GLN A 436 -24.51 -13.65 -15.14
CA GLN A 436 -25.19 -14.78 -14.52
C GLN A 436 -24.26 -15.52 -13.55
N LYS A 437 -24.86 -16.08 -12.49
CA LYS A 437 -24.12 -16.89 -11.53
C LYS A 437 -23.44 -18.07 -12.24
N PRO A 438 -22.14 -18.30 -11.98
CA PRO A 438 -21.40 -19.39 -12.62
C PRO A 438 -21.92 -20.74 -12.14
N LYS A 439 -21.80 -21.77 -13.00
CA LYS A 439 -21.97 -23.17 -12.58
C LYS A 439 -20.63 -23.67 -12.06
N PRO A 440 -20.53 -24.13 -10.80
CA PRO A 440 -19.27 -24.64 -10.28
C PRO A 440 -18.76 -25.85 -11.07
N GLU A 441 -17.47 -25.84 -11.38
CA GLU A 441 -16.75 -27.00 -11.89
C GLU A 441 -15.85 -27.59 -10.80
N LYS A 442 -15.59 -28.89 -10.88
CA LYS A 442 -14.63 -29.54 -9.98
C LYS A 442 -13.22 -29.02 -10.25
N VAL A 443 -12.49 -28.77 -9.18
CA VAL A 443 -11.08 -28.37 -9.26
C VAL A 443 -10.29 -29.41 -10.03
N ASN A 444 -9.65 -29.00 -11.13
CA ASN A 444 -8.67 -29.79 -11.85
C ASN A 444 -7.26 -29.37 -11.42
N GLN A 445 -6.65 -30.20 -10.58
CA GLN A 445 -5.33 -29.92 -9.99
C GLN A 445 -4.22 -29.80 -11.05
N GLU A 446 -4.28 -30.56 -12.15
CA GLU A 446 -3.30 -30.47 -13.24
C GLU A 446 -3.43 -29.15 -14.01
N LYS A 447 -4.65 -28.70 -14.33
CA LYS A 447 -4.88 -27.40 -14.95
C LYS A 447 -4.41 -26.26 -14.05
N PHE A 448 -4.73 -26.33 -12.76
CA PHE A 448 -4.28 -25.35 -11.77
C PHE A 448 -2.75 -25.30 -11.68
N LYS A 449 -2.10 -26.46 -11.54
CA LYS A 449 -0.64 -26.60 -11.57
C LYS A 449 -0.04 -26.00 -12.84
N ASN A 450 -0.61 -26.31 -14.01
CA ASN A 450 -0.16 -25.79 -15.29
C ASN A 450 -0.24 -24.26 -15.32
N ALA A 451 -1.32 -23.66 -14.79
CA ALA A 451 -1.46 -22.22 -14.73
C ALA A 451 -0.38 -21.56 -13.85
N LEU A 452 -0.07 -22.12 -12.68
CA LEU A 452 1.03 -21.64 -11.83
C LEU A 452 2.38 -21.76 -12.54
N GLY A 453 2.62 -22.89 -13.19
CA GLY A 453 3.84 -23.13 -13.98
C GLY A 453 3.97 -22.16 -15.15
N THR A 454 2.90 -21.88 -15.88
CA THR A 454 2.86 -20.89 -16.96
C THR A 454 3.19 -19.50 -16.44
N PHE A 455 2.55 -19.05 -15.36
CA PHE A 455 2.83 -17.75 -14.75
C PHE A 455 4.31 -17.59 -14.34
N LEU A 456 4.88 -18.59 -13.64
CA LEU A 456 6.28 -18.56 -13.22
C LEU A 456 7.24 -18.65 -14.41
N SER A 457 6.88 -19.42 -15.44
CA SER A 457 7.65 -19.54 -16.68
C SER A 457 7.67 -18.20 -17.43
N GLU A 458 6.51 -17.57 -17.65
CA GLU A 458 6.39 -16.27 -18.32
C GLU A 458 7.15 -15.17 -17.58
N ARG A 459 7.16 -15.23 -16.24
CA ARG A 459 7.93 -14.30 -15.40
C ARG A 459 9.44 -14.50 -15.55
N GLY A 460 9.90 -15.74 -15.72
CA GLY A 460 11.31 -16.10 -15.90
C GLY A 460 12.21 -15.94 -14.66
N GLU A 461 11.70 -15.37 -13.56
CA GLU A 461 12.41 -15.15 -12.28
C GLU A 461 11.51 -15.53 -11.09
N PRO A 462 12.08 -15.85 -9.90
CA PRO A 462 11.30 -16.18 -8.72
C PRO A 462 10.28 -15.11 -8.31
N ALA A 463 9.12 -15.54 -7.82
CA ALA A 463 8.03 -14.67 -7.38
C ALA A 463 7.66 -14.93 -5.92
N LYS A 464 7.24 -13.88 -5.19
CA LYS A 464 6.63 -14.06 -3.86
C LYS A 464 5.35 -14.88 -3.95
N TYR A 465 5.03 -15.62 -2.88
CA TYR A 465 3.77 -16.37 -2.78
C TYR A 465 2.55 -15.53 -3.11
N PHE A 466 2.54 -14.25 -2.74
CA PHE A 466 1.49 -13.31 -3.11
C PHE A 466 1.07 -13.38 -4.58
N TYR A 467 2.03 -13.29 -5.52
CA TYR A 467 1.71 -13.31 -6.95
C TYR A 467 1.31 -14.69 -7.46
N VAL A 468 1.95 -15.75 -6.94
CA VAL A 468 1.58 -17.14 -7.25
C VAL A 468 0.15 -17.41 -6.80
N HIS A 469 -0.22 -16.90 -5.63
CA HIS A 469 -1.56 -17.02 -5.07
C HIS A 469 -2.59 -16.29 -5.94
N VAL A 470 -2.31 -15.04 -6.35
CA VAL A 470 -3.20 -14.30 -7.27
C VAL A 470 -3.35 -15.04 -8.61
N ALA A 471 -2.25 -15.56 -9.17
CA ALA A 471 -2.29 -16.34 -10.42
C ALA A 471 -3.15 -17.60 -10.28
N GLY A 472 -3.06 -18.31 -9.16
CA GLY A 472 -3.90 -19.47 -8.88
C GLY A 472 -5.38 -19.10 -8.70
N LEU A 473 -5.71 -17.99 -8.04
CA LEU A 473 -7.09 -17.51 -7.93
C LEU A 473 -7.67 -17.11 -9.29
N ILE A 474 -6.88 -16.49 -10.18
CA ILE A 474 -7.27 -16.23 -11.56
C ILE A 474 -7.59 -17.54 -12.26
N ALA A 475 -6.72 -18.56 -12.16
CA ALA A 475 -6.94 -19.86 -12.78
C ALA A 475 -8.19 -20.56 -12.25
N LEU A 476 -8.45 -20.52 -10.94
CA LEU A 476 -9.69 -21.07 -10.36
C LEU A 476 -10.92 -20.31 -10.82
N SER A 477 -10.84 -18.98 -10.97
CA SER A 477 -11.95 -18.16 -11.47
C SER A 477 -12.28 -18.49 -12.93
N GLU A 478 -11.26 -18.60 -13.80
CA GLU A 478 -11.43 -18.93 -15.23
C GLU A 478 -12.00 -20.34 -15.44
N ASN A 479 -11.72 -21.27 -14.53
CA ASN A 479 -12.24 -22.64 -14.57
C ASN A 479 -13.48 -22.83 -13.68
N ASN A 480 -14.13 -21.75 -13.21
CA ASN A 480 -15.33 -21.83 -12.37
C ASN A 480 -15.19 -22.74 -11.13
N ALA A 481 -14.01 -22.76 -10.52
CA ALA A 481 -13.64 -23.73 -9.48
C ALA A 481 -13.30 -23.08 -8.12
N LEU A 482 -13.73 -21.83 -7.89
CA LEU A 482 -13.44 -21.10 -6.64
C LEU A 482 -14.21 -21.64 -5.42
N LYS A 483 -15.39 -22.24 -5.62
CA LYS A 483 -16.21 -22.83 -4.57
C LYS A 483 -17.20 -23.83 -5.17
N GLN A 484 -17.43 -24.99 -4.52
CA GLN A 484 -18.51 -25.91 -4.91
C GLN A 484 -19.85 -25.50 -4.28
N ASP A 485 -20.97 -25.92 -4.86
CA ASP A 485 -22.32 -25.55 -4.37
C ASP A 485 -22.56 -25.96 -2.91
N GLU A 486 -22.09 -27.16 -2.54
CA GLU A 486 -22.27 -27.76 -1.21
C GLU A 486 -21.40 -27.13 -0.12
N ASP A 487 -20.27 -26.51 -0.50
CA ASP A 487 -19.29 -26.00 0.45
C ASP A 487 -19.84 -24.76 1.19
N GLU A 488 -19.49 -24.59 2.46
CA GLU A 488 -19.54 -23.25 3.07
C GLU A 488 -18.32 -22.42 2.66
N PHE A 489 -18.35 -21.09 2.86
CA PHE A 489 -17.20 -20.25 2.54
C PHE A 489 -15.93 -20.66 3.30
N ASP A 490 -16.05 -21.02 4.58
CA ASP A 490 -14.90 -21.49 5.37
C ASP A 490 -14.28 -22.78 4.80
N GLU A 491 -15.12 -23.70 4.34
CA GLU A 491 -14.66 -24.93 3.67
C GLU A 491 -13.98 -24.62 2.34
N ALA A 492 -14.58 -23.78 1.50
CA ALA A 492 -14.01 -23.39 0.20
C ALA A 492 -12.64 -22.68 0.34
N LEU A 493 -12.52 -21.78 1.32
CA LEU A 493 -11.27 -21.06 1.61
C LEU A 493 -10.18 -22.05 2.08
N ARG A 494 -10.51 -22.99 2.97
CA ARG A 494 -9.57 -24.04 3.42
C ARG A 494 -9.18 -24.99 2.29
N LYS A 495 -10.12 -25.42 1.45
CA LYS A 495 -9.84 -26.25 0.26
C LYS A 495 -8.90 -25.53 -0.71
N THR A 496 -9.12 -24.24 -0.93
CA THR A 496 -8.24 -23.41 -1.76
C THR A 496 -6.82 -23.37 -1.18
N GLN A 497 -6.67 -23.07 0.12
CA GLN A 497 -5.37 -23.07 0.79
C GLN A 497 -4.67 -24.43 0.68
N HIS A 498 -5.39 -25.53 0.91
CA HIS A 498 -4.85 -26.88 0.80
C HIS A 498 -4.43 -27.24 -0.63
N LEU A 499 -5.16 -26.75 -1.64
CA LEU A 499 -4.78 -26.91 -3.05
C LEU A 499 -3.44 -26.23 -3.36
N PHE A 500 -3.22 -25.00 -2.87
CA PHE A 500 -1.91 -24.35 -3.00
C PHE A 500 -0.81 -25.13 -2.29
N GLU A 501 -1.06 -25.57 -1.05
CA GLU A 501 -0.08 -26.33 -0.27
C GLU A 501 0.33 -27.63 -0.95
N SER A 502 -0.64 -28.44 -1.39
CA SER A 502 -0.38 -29.71 -2.07
C SER A 502 0.36 -29.52 -3.39
N VAL A 503 -0.08 -28.59 -4.23
CA VAL A 503 0.55 -28.36 -5.55
C VAL A 503 1.95 -27.80 -5.43
N LEU A 504 2.22 -26.90 -4.47
CA LEU A 504 3.52 -26.29 -4.31
C LEU A 504 4.53 -27.17 -3.56
N LYS A 505 4.08 -27.98 -2.58
CA LYS A 505 4.98 -28.86 -1.80
C LYS A 505 5.27 -30.20 -2.48
N ASP A 506 4.25 -30.83 -3.05
CA ASP A 506 4.38 -32.23 -3.50
C ASP A 506 5.00 -32.34 -4.89
N ASP A 507 5.15 -31.22 -5.60
CA ASP A 507 5.57 -31.20 -6.99
C ASP A 507 7.03 -30.77 -7.16
N LYS A 508 7.83 -31.68 -7.73
CA LYS A 508 9.25 -31.42 -8.05
C LYS A 508 9.45 -30.33 -9.11
N ASN A 509 8.38 -29.89 -9.77
CA ASN A 509 8.45 -28.82 -10.75
C ASN A 509 8.55 -27.43 -10.12
N PHE A 510 8.24 -27.26 -8.83
CA PHE A 510 8.37 -25.98 -8.14
C PHE A 510 9.59 -25.98 -7.21
N VAL A 511 10.27 -24.83 -7.15
CA VAL A 511 11.42 -24.60 -6.28
C VAL A 511 11.06 -23.49 -5.29
N HIS A 512 11.26 -23.77 -4.01
CA HIS A 512 10.98 -22.86 -2.91
C HIS A 512 12.29 -22.30 -2.34
N TYR A 513 12.51 -20.99 -2.50
CA TYR A 513 13.58 -20.25 -1.88
C TYR A 513 13.08 -19.58 -0.61
N SER A 514 13.16 -20.29 0.51
CA SER A 514 12.75 -19.78 1.82
C SER A 514 13.65 -20.33 2.94
N THR A 515 13.64 -19.63 4.08
CA THR A 515 14.19 -20.13 5.35
C THR A 515 13.14 -20.85 6.20
N GLY A 516 11.87 -20.83 5.78
CA GLY A 516 10.75 -21.49 6.47
C GLY A 516 10.05 -22.53 5.58
N GLU A 517 9.30 -23.45 6.21
CA GLU A 517 8.62 -24.57 5.54
C GLU A 517 7.22 -24.22 4.99
N ASN A 518 6.69 -23.05 5.34
CA ASN A 518 5.35 -22.63 4.92
C ASN A 518 5.39 -22.06 3.50
N VAL A 519 4.37 -22.42 2.70
CA VAL A 519 4.29 -22.01 1.29
C VAL A 519 4.11 -20.52 1.09
N ASP A 520 3.59 -19.82 2.11
CA ASP A 520 3.35 -18.38 2.10
C ASP A 520 4.62 -17.55 2.36
N THR A 521 5.74 -18.19 2.69
CA THR A 521 7.04 -17.54 2.91
C THR A 521 7.93 -17.65 1.68
N GLY A 522 8.91 -16.75 1.55
CA GLY A 522 9.96 -16.84 0.54
C GLY A 522 9.50 -16.61 -0.90
N LEU A 523 10.25 -17.19 -1.84
CA LEU A 523 10.06 -17.04 -3.28
C LEU A 523 9.88 -18.39 -3.96
N TRP A 524 9.06 -18.42 -5.00
CA TRP A 524 8.73 -19.60 -5.78
C TRP A 524 9.19 -19.43 -7.22
N THR A 525 9.75 -20.48 -7.80
CA THR A 525 10.05 -20.58 -9.24
C THR A 525 9.79 -22.00 -9.71
N ILE A 526 10.07 -22.29 -10.99
CA ILE A 526 10.01 -23.63 -11.55
C ILE A 526 11.41 -24.22 -11.72
N THR A 527 11.57 -25.54 -11.56
CA THR A 527 12.77 -26.24 -12.03
C THR A 527 12.83 -26.12 -13.55
N LYS A 528 14.04 -25.92 -14.11
CA LYS A 528 14.30 -25.70 -15.55
C LYS A 528 13.28 -26.45 -16.43
N GLY A 529 12.54 -25.67 -17.22
CA GLY A 529 11.19 -25.97 -17.66
C GLY A 529 10.97 -27.30 -18.37
N ARG A 530 9.68 -27.65 -18.50
CA ARG A 530 9.20 -28.45 -19.64
C ARG A 530 9.96 -28.00 -20.90
N GLY A 531 10.56 -28.95 -21.60
CA GLY A 531 11.69 -28.77 -22.53
C GLY A 531 11.65 -27.56 -23.47
N ASP A 532 12.84 -27.13 -23.88
CA ASP A 532 13.15 -26.17 -24.97
C ASP A 532 12.39 -24.82 -25.02
N LEU A 533 11.52 -24.50 -24.06
CA LEU A 533 10.62 -23.33 -24.09
C LEU A 533 10.67 -22.44 -22.83
N ALA A 534 11.60 -22.66 -21.90
CA ALA A 534 11.79 -21.71 -20.81
C ALA A 534 12.30 -20.38 -21.39
N PRO A 535 11.65 -19.23 -21.12
CA PRO A 535 12.16 -17.94 -21.57
C PRO A 535 13.57 -17.74 -21.05
N THR A 536 14.50 -17.43 -21.96
CA THR A 536 15.89 -17.12 -21.63
C THR A 536 16.03 -15.76 -20.91
N GLU A 537 14.95 -14.99 -20.85
CA GLU A 537 14.92 -13.61 -20.37
C GLU A 537 13.96 -13.44 -19.20
N THR A 538 14.47 -12.90 -18.09
CA THR A 538 13.68 -12.62 -16.89
C THR A 538 12.82 -11.38 -17.06
N LEU A 539 11.77 -11.24 -16.24
CA LEU A 539 10.98 -10.01 -16.19
C LEU A 539 11.87 -8.78 -15.93
N SER A 540 12.84 -8.86 -15.01
CA SER A 540 13.78 -7.77 -14.76
C SER A 540 14.67 -7.42 -15.96
N ASP A 541 15.07 -8.40 -16.77
CA ASP A 541 15.82 -8.18 -18.02
C ASP A 541 14.94 -7.53 -19.10
N ASN A 542 13.69 -7.95 -19.23
CA ASN A 542 12.73 -7.35 -20.15
C ASN A 542 12.42 -5.89 -19.79
N ILE A 543 12.25 -5.59 -18.50
CA ILE A 543 12.03 -4.23 -18.02
C ILE A 543 13.25 -3.34 -18.27
N GLU A 544 14.47 -3.85 -18.03
CA GLU A 544 15.70 -3.12 -18.35
C GLU A 544 15.75 -2.72 -19.82
N LYS A 545 15.48 -3.66 -20.73
CA LYS A 545 15.44 -3.38 -22.17
C LYS A 545 14.38 -2.36 -22.53
N ALA A 546 13.18 -2.49 -21.98
CA ALA A 546 12.07 -1.59 -22.26
C ALA A 546 12.41 -0.15 -21.86
N ILE A 547 12.98 0.05 -20.66
CA ILE A 547 13.40 1.38 -20.18
C ILE A 547 14.49 1.96 -21.08
N VAL A 548 15.53 1.19 -21.40
CA VAL A 548 16.63 1.68 -22.24
C VAL A 548 16.13 2.04 -23.64
N ASN A 549 15.29 1.20 -24.24
CA ASN A 549 14.70 1.48 -25.55
C ASN A 549 13.79 2.72 -25.53
N TYR A 550 13.05 2.93 -24.44
CA TYR A 550 12.20 4.10 -24.27
C TYR A 550 13.02 5.39 -24.15
N LEU A 551 14.07 5.39 -23.31
CA LEU A 551 14.97 6.53 -23.12
C LEU A 551 15.78 6.89 -24.39
N GLN A 552 16.10 5.91 -25.23
CA GLN A 552 16.77 6.15 -26.51
C GLN A 552 15.88 6.93 -27.49
N LYS A 553 14.56 6.71 -27.44
CA LYS A 553 13.59 7.39 -28.32
C LYS A 553 13.11 8.71 -27.73
N ASN A 554 13.05 8.81 -26.41
CA ASN A 554 12.49 9.94 -25.69
C ASN A 554 13.53 10.52 -24.72
N PRO A 555 14.35 11.48 -25.16
CA PRO A 555 15.21 12.22 -24.25
C PRO A 555 14.37 13.16 -23.37
N ASN A 556 14.76 13.35 -22.11
CA ASN A 556 14.17 14.31 -21.16
C ASN A 556 12.79 13.93 -20.59
N VAL A 557 12.61 12.68 -20.17
CA VAL A 557 11.35 12.16 -19.60
C VAL A 557 11.28 12.29 -18.08
N ILE A 558 10.08 12.37 -17.52
CA ILE A 558 9.87 12.22 -16.07
C ILE A 558 9.56 10.76 -15.71
N PHE A 559 9.70 10.42 -14.43
CA PHE A 559 9.46 9.05 -13.94
C PHE A 559 8.06 8.53 -14.30
N LEU A 560 7.03 9.39 -14.21
CA LEU A 560 5.64 9.03 -14.49
C LEU A 560 5.42 8.58 -15.94
N GLU A 561 6.06 9.23 -16.91
CA GLU A 561 5.97 8.86 -18.32
C GLU A 561 6.59 7.48 -18.58
N VAL A 562 7.72 7.19 -17.92
CA VAL A 562 8.37 5.87 -17.97
C VAL A 562 7.48 4.81 -17.32
N GLU A 563 6.92 5.08 -16.15
CA GLU A 563 6.04 4.15 -15.44
C GLU A 563 4.77 3.85 -16.25
N GLU A 564 4.12 4.86 -16.82
CA GLU A 564 2.91 4.70 -17.63
C GLU A 564 3.17 3.86 -18.88
N GLU A 565 4.29 4.12 -19.59
CA GLU A 565 4.68 3.33 -20.75
C GLU A 565 4.97 1.87 -20.38
N LEU A 566 5.69 1.64 -19.28
CA LEU A 566 5.97 0.28 -18.83
C LEU A 566 4.72 -0.46 -18.41
N ASN A 567 3.76 0.18 -17.74
CA ASN A 567 2.52 -0.48 -17.32
C ASN A 567 1.66 -0.90 -18.53
N LYS A 568 1.76 -0.19 -19.66
CA LYS A 568 1.12 -0.60 -20.94
C LYS A 568 1.77 -1.85 -21.54
N GLN A 569 3.08 -2.01 -21.38
CA GLN A 569 3.82 -3.16 -21.90
C GLN A 569 3.76 -4.38 -20.97
N PHE A 570 3.90 -4.15 -19.65
CA PHE A 570 3.96 -5.16 -18.61
C PHE A 570 2.68 -5.13 -17.76
N THR A 571 1.71 -5.91 -18.21
CA THR A 571 0.34 -5.90 -17.70
C THR A 571 0.09 -6.98 -16.64
N GLY A 572 -1.01 -6.83 -15.89
CA GLY A 572 -1.46 -7.83 -14.93
C GLY A 572 -0.48 -8.08 -13.77
N LEU A 573 0.00 -9.31 -13.65
CA LEU A 573 0.96 -9.72 -12.60
C LEU A 573 2.43 -9.51 -13.00
N MET A 574 2.67 -8.99 -14.21
CA MET A 574 4.01 -8.63 -14.69
C MET A 574 4.34 -7.16 -14.46
N THR A 575 3.42 -6.38 -13.88
CA THR A 575 3.62 -4.96 -13.62
C THR A 575 4.89 -4.68 -12.80
N PRO A 576 5.77 -3.78 -13.27
CA PRO A 576 7.05 -3.50 -12.62
C PRO A 576 6.86 -2.73 -11.32
N SER A 577 7.66 -3.06 -10.30
CA SER A 577 7.71 -2.24 -9.09
C SER A 577 8.45 -0.93 -9.33
N LYS A 578 8.04 0.15 -8.67
CA LYS A 578 8.74 1.46 -8.73
C LYS A 578 10.23 1.31 -8.39
N GLY A 579 10.57 0.47 -7.40
CA GLY A 579 11.95 0.19 -7.02
C GLY A 579 12.81 -0.41 -8.14
N LEU A 580 12.25 -1.30 -8.98
CA LEU A 580 12.98 -1.86 -10.12
C LEU A 580 13.15 -0.82 -11.24
N ILE A 581 12.13 -0.03 -11.52
CA ILE A 581 12.23 1.08 -12.49
C ILE A 581 13.34 2.05 -12.05
N TYR A 582 13.35 2.47 -10.79
CA TYR A 582 14.40 3.34 -10.26
C TYR A 582 15.79 2.69 -10.31
N ALA A 583 15.93 1.40 -10.00
CA ALA A 583 17.21 0.71 -10.09
C ALA A 583 17.78 0.74 -11.52
N VAL A 584 16.93 0.54 -12.54
CA VAL A 584 17.34 0.64 -13.94
C VAL A 584 17.66 2.08 -14.34
N LEU A 585 16.80 3.05 -14.00
CA LEU A 585 17.03 4.47 -14.29
C LEU A 585 18.33 4.97 -13.65
N ASN A 586 18.57 4.69 -12.38
CA ASN A 586 19.81 5.07 -11.69
C ASN A 586 21.05 4.46 -12.35
N SER A 587 20.91 3.29 -12.97
CA SER A 587 22.00 2.63 -13.68
C SER A 587 22.24 3.27 -15.06
N TYR A 588 21.21 3.49 -15.88
CA TYR A 588 21.31 3.86 -17.30
C TYR A 588 21.16 5.35 -17.60
N ALA A 589 20.57 6.08 -16.69
CA ALA A 589 20.22 7.47 -16.86
C ALA A 589 20.90 8.35 -15.81
N GLU A 590 20.92 9.63 -16.10
CA GLU A 590 21.27 10.70 -15.18
C GLU A 590 20.09 11.67 -15.06
N ARG A 591 20.02 12.37 -13.93
CA ARG A 591 19.04 13.42 -13.73
C ARG A 591 19.57 14.71 -14.35
N ILE A 592 18.78 15.32 -15.22
CA ILE A 592 19.00 16.70 -15.69
C ILE A 592 18.24 17.66 -14.75
N GLU A 593 18.34 18.97 -14.96
CA GLU A 593 17.59 20.01 -14.27
C GLU A 593 16.17 19.57 -13.87
N GLY A 594 15.91 19.58 -12.57
CA GLY A 594 14.65 19.12 -11.98
C GLY A 594 14.55 17.59 -11.80
N ALA A 595 13.41 17.02 -12.22
CA ALA A 595 13.06 15.61 -12.02
C ALA A 595 13.11 14.77 -13.31
N ARG A 596 13.80 15.27 -14.35
CA ARG A 596 13.88 14.65 -15.67
C ARG A 596 15.07 13.71 -15.79
N TRP A 597 14.90 12.66 -16.58
CA TRP A 597 15.89 11.63 -16.87
C TRP A 597 16.31 11.68 -18.34
N LYS A 598 17.60 11.45 -18.57
CA LYS A 598 18.18 11.20 -19.90
C LYS A 598 19.17 10.07 -19.79
N LEU A 599 19.26 9.26 -20.84
CA LEU A 599 20.30 8.24 -20.97
C LEU A 599 21.68 8.87 -20.82
N ARG A 600 22.58 8.22 -20.09
CA ARG A 600 23.97 8.70 -19.97
C ARG A 600 24.66 8.64 -21.33
N ASP A 601 25.61 9.54 -21.56
CA ASP A 601 26.28 9.65 -22.85
C ASP A 601 27.06 8.37 -23.20
N GLU A 602 27.65 7.68 -22.20
CA GLU A 602 28.32 6.40 -22.40
C GLU A 602 27.37 5.23 -22.72
N ASP A 603 26.07 5.40 -22.51
CA ASP A 603 25.04 4.37 -22.75
C ASP A 603 24.31 4.54 -24.08
N ILE A 604 24.62 5.60 -24.82
CA ILE A 604 24.20 5.75 -26.21
C ILE A 604 24.71 4.54 -27.01
N ALA A 605 23.83 3.91 -27.80
CA ALA A 605 24.10 2.63 -28.43
C ALA A 605 25.36 2.60 -29.32
N SER A 606 25.70 3.70 -29.98
CA SER A 606 26.96 3.82 -30.74
C SER A 606 28.19 3.86 -29.83
N VAL A 607 28.14 4.68 -28.77
CA VAL A 607 29.23 4.85 -27.81
C VAL A 607 29.52 3.57 -27.05
N ARG A 608 28.48 2.90 -26.52
CA ARG A 608 28.65 1.62 -25.80
C ARG A 608 29.18 0.52 -26.71
N ARG A 609 28.76 0.46 -27.99
CA ARG A 609 29.32 -0.51 -28.95
C ARG A 609 30.82 -0.29 -29.18
N GLU A 610 31.24 0.95 -29.27
CA GLU A 610 32.66 1.30 -29.42
C GLU A 610 33.46 0.99 -28.15
N GLU A 611 32.89 1.24 -26.98
CA GLU A 611 33.50 0.88 -25.69
C GLU A 611 33.70 -0.64 -25.57
N VAL A 612 32.70 -1.46 -25.93
CA VAL A 612 32.79 -2.93 -25.93
C VAL A 612 33.93 -3.40 -26.83
N LYS A 613 34.06 -2.84 -28.05
CA LYS A 613 35.17 -3.16 -28.96
C LYS A 613 36.53 -2.85 -28.35
N LYS A 614 36.66 -1.70 -27.67
CA LYS A 614 37.90 -1.34 -26.97
C LYS A 614 38.24 -2.34 -25.87
N VAL A 615 37.26 -2.81 -25.10
CA VAL A 615 37.49 -3.83 -24.06
C VAL A 615 37.92 -5.17 -24.67
N PHE A 616 37.34 -5.58 -25.81
CA PHE A 616 37.83 -6.75 -26.56
C PHE A 616 39.31 -6.59 -26.94
N ALA A 617 39.68 -5.47 -27.55
CA ALA A 617 41.06 -5.19 -27.95
C ALA A 617 42.01 -5.18 -26.75
N SER A 618 41.60 -4.58 -25.62
CA SER A 618 42.38 -4.58 -24.38
C SER A 618 42.63 -5.99 -23.84
N LEU A 619 41.62 -6.86 -23.84
CA LEU A 619 41.79 -8.25 -23.41
C LEU A 619 42.66 -9.05 -24.38
N GLU A 620 42.59 -8.80 -25.67
CA GLU A 620 43.50 -9.42 -26.65
C GLU A 620 44.95 -8.99 -26.42
N GLU A 621 45.19 -7.71 -26.19
CA GLU A 621 46.53 -7.19 -25.85
C GLU A 621 47.08 -7.80 -24.56
N ILE A 622 46.26 -7.90 -23.50
CA ILE A 622 46.66 -8.56 -22.25
C ILE A 622 46.98 -10.05 -22.51
N GLY A 623 46.15 -10.75 -23.29
CA GLY A 623 46.39 -12.15 -23.64
C GLY A 623 47.73 -12.35 -24.34
N ASN A 624 48.05 -11.49 -25.32
CA ASN A 624 49.32 -11.50 -26.03
C ASN A 624 50.52 -11.25 -25.09
N ARG A 625 50.42 -10.28 -24.16
CA ARG A 625 51.47 -10.03 -23.14
C ARG A 625 51.72 -11.23 -22.23
N LEU A 626 50.71 -12.08 -22.04
CA LEU A 626 50.78 -13.31 -21.24
C LEU A 626 51.11 -14.57 -22.05
N ASN A 627 51.44 -14.42 -23.34
CA ASN A 627 51.71 -15.50 -24.30
C ASN A 627 50.53 -16.47 -24.49
N TYR A 628 49.31 -15.95 -24.64
CA TYR A 628 48.12 -16.71 -25.05
C TYR A 628 47.68 -16.35 -26.47
N ASP A 629 47.09 -17.31 -27.18
CA ASP A 629 46.45 -17.07 -28.47
C ASP A 629 44.97 -16.69 -28.26
N SER A 630 44.50 -15.59 -28.85
CA SER A 630 43.11 -15.14 -28.79
C SER A 630 42.25 -15.69 -29.94
N SER A 631 40.99 -16.00 -29.65
CA SER A 631 39.95 -16.23 -30.67
C SER A 631 38.63 -15.61 -30.22
N LEU A 632 37.99 -14.84 -31.10
CA LEU A 632 36.71 -14.18 -30.83
C LEU A 632 35.57 -14.92 -31.53
N ASP A 633 34.54 -15.31 -30.78
CA ASP A 633 33.28 -15.84 -31.30
C ASP A 633 32.10 -15.06 -30.70
N ASP A 634 31.36 -14.33 -31.54
CA ASP A 634 30.32 -13.36 -31.17
C ASP A 634 30.74 -12.41 -30.02
N LYS A 635 30.31 -12.70 -28.79
CA LYS A 635 30.56 -11.90 -27.57
C LYS A 635 31.57 -12.53 -26.61
N VAL A 636 32.21 -13.62 -27.01
CA VAL A 636 33.11 -14.41 -26.18
C VAL A 636 34.51 -14.37 -26.75
N LEU A 637 35.43 -13.75 -26.00
CA LEU A 637 36.86 -13.82 -26.30
C LEU A 637 37.46 -15.02 -25.55
N THR A 638 38.04 -15.96 -26.29
CA THR A 638 38.69 -17.13 -25.71
C THR A 638 40.20 -16.98 -25.80
N TRP A 639 40.90 -17.16 -24.68
CA TRP A 639 42.35 -17.32 -24.65
C TRP A 639 42.69 -18.80 -24.68
N ASN A 640 43.63 -19.16 -25.56
CA ASN A 640 44.07 -20.51 -25.80
C ASN A 640 45.57 -20.68 -25.50
N GLU A 641 45.93 -21.86 -25.04
CA GLU A 641 47.33 -22.29 -24.93
C GLU A 641 47.46 -23.64 -25.63
N LYS A 642 48.38 -23.74 -26.60
CA LYS A 642 48.58 -24.96 -27.41
C LYS A 642 47.26 -25.50 -27.99
N LYS A 643 46.41 -24.60 -28.50
CA LYS A 643 45.07 -24.88 -29.05
C LYS A 643 44.03 -25.42 -28.04
N LYS A 644 44.26 -25.28 -26.73
CA LYS A 644 43.27 -25.59 -25.68
C LYS A 644 42.74 -24.29 -25.05
N PRO A 645 41.42 -24.14 -24.86
CA PRO A 645 40.86 -22.98 -24.18
C PRO A 645 41.25 -22.99 -22.70
N ILE A 646 41.84 -21.89 -22.24
CA ILE A 646 42.25 -21.67 -20.85
C ILE A 646 41.26 -20.74 -20.14
N ARG A 647 40.75 -19.74 -20.84
CA ARG A 647 39.83 -18.75 -20.29
C ARG A 647 38.90 -18.19 -21.35
N LYS A 648 37.65 -17.94 -20.97
CA LYS A 648 36.64 -17.29 -21.80
C LYS A 648 36.21 -15.99 -21.13
N PHE A 649 36.17 -14.90 -21.86
CA PHE A 649 35.66 -13.62 -21.39
C PHE A 649 34.37 -13.31 -22.14
N TYR A 650 33.25 -13.30 -21.41
CA TYR A 650 31.97 -12.88 -21.96
C TYR A 650 31.78 -11.39 -21.68
N ILE A 651 31.84 -10.57 -22.72
CA ILE A 651 31.77 -9.11 -22.57
C ILE A 651 30.32 -8.64 -22.69
N LEU A 652 29.81 -8.09 -21.59
CA LEU A 652 28.45 -7.59 -21.47
C LEU A 652 28.41 -6.10 -21.75
N ALA A 653 27.37 -5.61 -22.43
CA ALA A 653 27.11 -4.17 -22.59
C ALA A 653 26.09 -3.62 -21.58
N SER A 654 25.40 -4.52 -20.87
CA SER A 654 24.22 -4.29 -20.05
C SER A 654 24.24 -5.16 -18.79
N ALA A 655 23.21 -5.07 -17.92
CA ALA A 655 23.06 -5.98 -16.78
C ALA A 655 22.22 -7.23 -17.13
N LEU A 656 22.15 -7.58 -18.43
CA LEU A 656 21.45 -8.76 -18.95
C LEU A 656 22.37 -9.98 -18.91
N VAL A 657 22.51 -10.58 -17.72
CA VAL A 657 23.49 -11.65 -17.49
C VAL A 657 22.97 -13.05 -17.84
N ASN A 658 21.65 -13.27 -17.88
CA ASN A 658 21.09 -14.62 -18.05
C ASN A 658 21.53 -15.29 -19.35
N LYS A 659 21.52 -14.54 -20.46
CA LYS A 659 22.01 -15.03 -21.75
C LYS A 659 23.50 -15.40 -21.74
N ALA A 660 24.31 -14.71 -20.95
CA ALA A 660 25.73 -15.04 -20.81
C ALA A 660 25.91 -16.33 -19.98
N LEU A 661 25.09 -16.52 -18.96
CA LEU A 661 25.13 -17.70 -18.08
C LEU A 661 24.69 -19.00 -18.78
N GLU A 662 23.87 -18.94 -19.82
CA GLU A 662 23.42 -20.11 -20.58
C GLU A 662 24.57 -20.88 -21.24
N ASN A 663 25.54 -20.14 -21.77
CA ASN A 663 26.69 -20.69 -22.49
C ASN A 663 27.99 -20.67 -21.66
N ALA A 664 27.90 -20.33 -20.36
CA ALA A 664 29.05 -20.16 -19.49
C ALA A 664 29.51 -21.49 -18.87
N ASP A 665 30.81 -21.73 -18.91
CA ASP A 665 31.50 -22.83 -18.24
C ASP A 665 32.40 -22.34 -17.09
N GLU A 666 33.08 -23.24 -16.38
CA GLU A 666 33.94 -22.91 -15.24
C GLU A 666 35.12 -21.98 -15.60
N GLN A 667 35.46 -21.88 -16.89
CA GLN A 667 36.53 -21.00 -17.39
C GLN A 667 36.00 -19.61 -17.80
N THR A 668 34.70 -19.39 -17.69
CA THR A 668 34.04 -18.16 -18.13
C THR A 668 34.12 -17.07 -17.07
N VAL A 669 34.62 -15.91 -17.48
CA VAL A 669 34.67 -14.66 -16.72
C VAL A 669 33.71 -13.67 -17.37
N LEU A 670 32.78 -13.14 -16.58
CA LEU A 670 31.84 -12.13 -17.03
C LEU A 670 32.47 -10.74 -16.89
N VAL A 671 32.49 -9.97 -17.97
CA VAL A 671 33.08 -8.63 -18.00
C VAL A 671 31.98 -7.60 -18.20
N ILE A 672 31.75 -6.74 -17.21
CA ILE A 672 30.59 -5.84 -17.15
C ILE A 672 30.99 -4.35 -17.05
N PRO A 673 30.21 -3.41 -17.61
CA PRO A 673 30.44 -1.98 -17.38
C PRO A 673 30.22 -1.64 -15.91
N GLY A 674 31.07 -0.77 -15.35
CA GLY A 674 31.02 -0.41 -13.92
C GLY A 674 29.65 0.12 -13.49
N GLY A 675 28.99 0.94 -14.32
CA GLY A 675 27.66 1.50 -14.05
C GLY A 675 26.51 0.48 -14.01
N ARG A 676 26.75 -0.78 -14.40
CA ARG A 676 25.76 -1.88 -14.37
C ARG A 676 25.89 -2.78 -13.15
N ALA A 677 27.01 -2.68 -12.41
CA ALA A 677 27.28 -3.59 -11.29
C ALA A 677 26.23 -3.46 -10.18
N GLU A 678 25.81 -2.23 -9.84
CA GLU A 678 24.77 -2.01 -8.82
C GLU A 678 23.42 -2.57 -9.23
N LEU A 679 23.03 -2.43 -10.51
CA LEU A 679 21.80 -3.01 -11.05
C LEU A 679 21.85 -4.54 -11.02
N LEU A 680 22.99 -5.14 -11.37
CA LEU A 680 23.16 -6.59 -11.28
C LEU A 680 23.10 -7.08 -9.83
N THR A 681 23.66 -6.35 -8.87
CA THR A 681 23.52 -6.66 -7.43
C THR A 681 22.05 -6.58 -7.00
N TYR A 682 21.34 -5.53 -7.42
CA TYR A 682 19.90 -5.38 -7.15
C TYR A 682 19.09 -6.57 -7.71
N LYS A 683 19.40 -7.03 -8.94
CA LYS A 683 18.77 -8.22 -9.52
C LYS A 683 19.07 -9.49 -8.74
N GLN A 684 20.32 -9.69 -8.28
CA GLN A 684 20.70 -10.84 -7.44
C GLN A 684 20.05 -10.82 -6.05
N GLU A 685 19.82 -9.64 -5.46
CA GLU A 685 19.07 -9.53 -4.19
C GLU A 685 17.60 -9.94 -4.36
N ARG A 686 17.02 -9.73 -5.55
CA ARG A 686 15.63 -10.09 -5.88
C ARG A 686 15.47 -11.52 -6.37
N ASP A 687 16.45 -12.04 -7.10
CA ASP A 687 16.44 -13.38 -7.69
C ASP A 687 17.51 -14.26 -7.02
N PRO A 688 17.13 -15.08 -6.03
CA PRO A 688 18.06 -16.01 -5.39
C PRO A 688 18.62 -17.05 -6.37
N SER A 689 17.87 -17.43 -7.41
CA SER A 689 18.35 -18.37 -8.42
C SER A 689 19.48 -17.76 -9.25
N LEU A 690 19.38 -16.47 -9.59
CA LEU A 690 20.45 -15.72 -10.24
C LEU A 690 21.66 -15.59 -9.32
N LYS A 691 21.43 -15.25 -8.05
CA LYS A 691 22.50 -15.14 -7.04
C LYS A 691 23.29 -16.44 -6.90
N GLU A 692 22.62 -17.58 -6.88
CA GLU A 692 23.26 -18.90 -6.83
C GLU A 692 24.05 -19.23 -8.09
N LYS A 693 23.50 -18.96 -9.28
CA LYS A 693 24.21 -19.15 -10.55
C LYS A 693 25.47 -18.29 -10.62
N MET A 694 25.37 -17.03 -10.22
CA MET A 694 26.47 -16.06 -10.26
C MET A 694 27.64 -16.43 -9.35
N LYS A 695 27.42 -17.16 -8.24
CA LYS A 695 28.51 -17.63 -7.36
C LYS A 695 29.55 -18.51 -8.07
N LYS A 696 29.18 -19.14 -9.18
CA LYS A 696 30.06 -20.05 -9.95
C LYS A 696 31.01 -19.32 -10.90
N TYR A 697 30.73 -18.05 -11.21
CA TYR A 697 31.44 -17.32 -12.26
C TYR A 697 32.10 -16.08 -11.69
N LYS A 698 33.30 -15.76 -12.19
CA LYS A 698 33.98 -14.51 -11.82
C LYS A 698 33.34 -13.34 -12.59
N LEU A 699 33.13 -12.22 -11.90
CA LEU A 699 32.62 -10.98 -12.48
C LEU A 699 33.66 -9.87 -12.31
N ILE A 700 34.08 -9.24 -13.40
CA ILE A 700 35.04 -8.13 -13.39
C ILE A 700 34.51 -6.90 -14.12
N LYS A 701 34.92 -5.71 -13.68
CA LYS A 701 34.48 -4.44 -14.26
C LYS A 701 35.40 -3.99 -15.39
N TYR A 702 34.86 -3.23 -16.36
CA TYR A 702 35.67 -2.64 -17.45
C TYR A 702 36.88 -1.84 -16.96
N ARG A 703 36.76 -1.15 -15.81
CA ARG A 703 37.88 -0.39 -15.23
C ARG A 703 39.09 -1.28 -14.90
N LEU A 704 38.85 -2.52 -14.46
CA LEU A 704 39.93 -3.44 -14.07
C LEU A 704 40.75 -3.83 -15.30
N ILE A 705 40.09 -4.09 -16.42
CA ILE A 705 40.76 -4.38 -17.70
C ILE A 705 41.64 -3.20 -18.12
N ARG A 706 41.13 -1.97 -17.98
CA ARG A 706 41.90 -0.75 -18.29
C ARG A 706 43.11 -0.61 -17.37
N SER A 707 42.95 -0.81 -16.06
CA SER A 707 44.08 -0.74 -15.12
C SER A 707 45.12 -1.83 -15.36
N LEU A 708 44.70 -3.03 -15.79
CA LEU A 708 45.62 -4.15 -16.10
C LEU A 708 46.52 -3.85 -17.30
N LEU A 709 46.05 -3.07 -18.27
CA LEU A 709 46.89 -2.61 -19.38
C LEU A 709 48.01 -1.67 -18.91
N GLU A 710 47.73 -0.82 -17.92
CA GLU A 710 48.68 0.16 -17.38
C GLU A 710 49.76 -0.47 -16.48
N VAL A 711 49.55 -1.71 -16.00
CA VAL A 711 50.56 -2.43 -15.22
C VAL A 711 51.78 -2.73 -16.09
N SER A 712 52.96 -2.25 -15.71
CA SER A 712 54.20 -2.40 -16.49
C SER A 712 54.70 -3.85 -16.59
N VAL A 713 54.62 -4.62 -15.49
CA VAL A 713 55.02 -6.03 -15.43
C VAL A 713 53.81 -6.88 -15.00
N LEU A 714 53.10 -7.42 -15.97
CA LEU A 714 51.97 -8.32 -15.75
C LEU A 714 52.41 -9.76 -16.00
N THR A 715 52.35 -10.61 -14.98
CA THR A 715 52.61 -12.06 -15.09
C THR A 715 51.29 -12.81 -15.02
N ARG A 716 51.31 -14.11 -15.35
CA ARG A 716 50.11 -14.95 -15.27
C ARG A 716 49.59 -15.05 -13.83
N GLU A 717 50.49 -15.12 -12.85
CA GLU A 717 50.15 -15.17 -11.43
C GLU A 717 49.53 -13.84 -10.95
N THR A 718 50.16 -12.71 -11.26
CA THR A 718 49.65 -11.40 -10.83
C THR A 718 48.33 -11.06 -11.51
N PHE A 719 48.10 -11.53 -12.75
CA PHE A 719 46.80 -11.43 -13.41
C PHE A 719 45.69 -12.19 -12.66
N GLU A 720 45.95 -13.42 -12.19
CA GLU A 720 44.97 -14.18 -11.41
C GLU A 720 44.63 -13.51 -10.08
N GLU A 721 45.63 -12.95 -9.40
CA GLU A 721 45.43 -12.22 -8.15
C GLU A 721 44.55 -11.00 -8.36
N GLN A 722 44.83 -10.19 -9.39
CA GLN A 722 44.10 -8.96 -9.69
C GLN A 722 42.64 -9.21 -10.13
N ILE A 723 42.38 -10.28 -10.89
CA ILE A 723 41.02 -10.65 -11.28
C ILE A 723 40.21 -11.18 -10.08
N THR A 724 40.88 -11.73 -9.07
CA THR A 724 40.23 -12.24 -7.87
C THR A 724 39.97 -11.13 -6.84
N SER A 725 40.66 -9.99 -6.95
CA SER A 725 40.63 -8.89 -5.98
C SER A 725 39.70 -7.71 -6.33
N ASP A 726 38.98 -7.69 -7.45
CA ASP A 726 38.01 -6.62 -7.79
C ASP A 726 36.66 -6.87 -7.10
N PRO A 727 36.34 -6.20 -5.98
CA PRO A 727 35.07 -6.42 -5.29
C PRO A 727 33.89 -5.92 -6.13
N VAL A 728 32.84 -6.74 -6.15
CA VAL A 728 31.53 -6.39 -6.70
C VAL A 728 30.75 -5.49 -5.72
N GLU A 729 31.21 -5.33 -4.48
CA GLU A 729 30.47 -4.72 -3.36
C GLU A 729 30.30 -3.18 -3.42
N LYS A 730 29.24 -2.74 -2.72
CA LYS A 730 28.65 -1.38 -2.71
C LYS A 730 29.67 -0.29 -2.42
N SER A 731 29.65 0.78 -3.22
CA SER A 731 30.01 2.10 -2.70
C SER A 731 28.91 2.52 -1.71
N THR A 732 29.29 2.97 -0.51
CA THR A 732 28.38 3.35 0.57
C THR A 732 27.62 4.64 0.24
N LYS A 733 26.70 4.58 -0.74
CA LYS A 733 25.65 5.59 -0.91
C LYS A 733 24.36 4.99 -0.38
N GLN A 734 23.78 5.68 0.61
CA GLN A 734 22.53 5.31 1.27
C GLN A 734 21.48 4.84 0.25
N MET A 735 20.97 3.62 0.46
CA MET A 735 19.71 3.20 -0.14
C MET A 735 18.64 4.21 0.28
N MET A 736 18.03 4.90 -0.70
CA MET A 736 16.74 5.53 -0.45
C MET A 736 15.74 4.40 -0.21
N MET A 737 15.23 4.28 1.02
CA MET A 737 14.04 3.48 1.28
C MET A 737 12.87 4.15 0.53
N PHE A 738 12.26 3.43 -0.40
CA PHE A 738 11.02 3.84 -1.06
C PHE A 738 9.91 2.85 -0.71
#